data_AF-A0A0B4EZV4-F1
#
_entry.id   AF-A0A0B4EZV4-F1
#
_cell.length_a   1.000
_cell.length_b   1.000
_cell.length_c   1.000
_cell.angle_alpha   90.00
_cell.angle_beta   90.00
_cell.angle_gamma   90.00
#
_symmetry.space_group_name_H-M   'P 1'
#
loop_
_entity.id
_entity.type
_entity.pdbx_description
1 polymer ?
#
loop_
_entity_poly.entity_id
_entity_poly.type
_entity_poly.pdbx_seq_one_letter_code
_entity_poly.pdbx_strand_id
1 'polypeptide(L)'
;MDQYAIYPSLRGKVVLITGAAEGIGAAAVELFCRQGSQVVFLDIADDSARELVDRLASVSGATTPTFMHCDVTDLERLGECAQTTLARFGRVDVLVNNAGCAGPESRVPTSRVTPASFERDVNVNLRHQFFLTQHVAPAMQRQGGGSIINMGSITWRIPATEVPVYTTCKAAVVGMTRTHAREFGGHGVRVNSIMPGSIATRRQIDTVLTDEYRAESLAAQCLKRVLLPVEVARLMLFLASDDSSAITGGSHVTGSILSLPFRRSTQLSLASVIRQYINSKYDQHPDMFKQDLEVIDALRQDAINVREPHPSGIKKLQAYAGQLAWISGKFPIDIGAEFTWYPALGYNTERPMVRNNIKYELLNVLYNLAALYSQLAVNTSRGTAEGIKTAANQFSLAAGVLSHMKKEVVPLLRMYDPPEDMDEHTLESLMQLFLAQSQECFWQKAVVDGYKDASIAKLAARVSDLYNLAGEAAMKSEAISSAWIHHMTAKHHHFAAAAQYRAACDCLEKRRYGEEVARLTDAVACVTEGLKETKGGYLNKTVVDDLNGLKRKVEEDLKRAEKDNDMIFLNPVPPKSELKTLERANMAVARVPPQVANPFDFLGDRAEFGPALFSRLVPFSVHVAISIYEERRDRMVNQNIIQDLEGLNDKIHSLFSAIGLPGSLQALEKPLGLPPSLVQHAEELRQADAIGRLRKSFTDIDKLRAADIAIFEEGTSALAAEREEDQKARRKYGTDRWTRPESQSDAQGGKLWGHADEIEGYFASSASSDGVVREKFTANEELLHVLCGSDRGLMDFVPSSSQRDTNPELKASVGKLRSAYNDILRLESRRRKKVETLRENARKDDIKPDILKEAARLERTYPSTAIVPAHFEDFFEKRLDRLYEPELDALDKESLEQDRLLKEVERANAEFESQKRRCGDRGSREREQALQKLDSAYFKYKEIINNLEVGRKFYNDLNKIVGQGFRDVVKGWVAQRRMEARVLEEELSMPPLSTLNLSRDHAPLQGASTTQYQAAQPAYFAPEPVAQHHQTSPQRQNDHAAGQSPPNPVEASIQSWAGEEVRQPQPVAPQTTNPMTTMWNPAMGIKFGGGGPPAPRTDGGQQPGGGSATTWNPASGIKFG
;
A
#
# COMPACT_ATOMS: atom_id res chain seq x y z
N MET A 1 -28.41 -12.96 58.76
CA MET A 1 -29.05 -11.68 58.37
C MET A 1 -29.14 -11.66 56.87
N ASP A 2 -30.25 -12.12 56.30
CA ASP A 2 -30.38 -12.31 54.85
C ASP A 2 -30.99 -11.09 54.17
N GLN A 3 -30.36 -9.93 54.38
CA GLN A 3 -30.70 -8.67 53.71
C GLN A 3 -30.12 -8.66 52.29
N TYR A 4 -30.81 -9.35 51.38
CA TYR A 4 -30.60 -9.23 49.94
C TYR A 4 -31.57 -8.22 49.32
N ALA A 5 -31.28 -7.78 48.10
CA ALA A 5 -32.09 -6.78 47.41
C ALA A 5 -33.56 -7.22 47.23
N ILE A 6 -34.48 -6.34 47.64
CA ILE A 6 -35.89 -6.39 47.28
C ILE A 6 -36.07 -5.42 46.11
N TYR A 7 -36.73 -5.88 45.05
CA TYR A 7 -36.98 -5.11 43.83
C TYR A 7 -38.48 -4.81 43.73
N PRO A 8 -38.95 -3.63 44.17
CA PRO A 8 -40.39 -3.33 44.19
C PRO A 8 -41.08 -3.45 42.83
N SER A 9 -40.34 -3.21 41.74
CA SER A 9 -40.82 -3.37 40.36
C SER A 9 -41.22 -4.81 39.98
N LEU A 10 -40.75 -5.82 40.72
CA LEU A 10 -41.07 -7.23 40.46
C LEU A 10 -42.40 -7.68 41.08
N ARG A 11 -42.98 -6.89 41.99
CA ARG A 11 -44.24 -7.20 42.64
C ARG A 11 -45.39 -7.23 41.62
N GLY A 12 -46.14 -8.33 41.58
CA GLY A 12 -47.26 -8.53 40.64
C GLY A 12 -46.86 -8.79 39.18
N LYS A 13 -45.57 -8.73 38.82
CA LYS A 13 -45.08 -9.05 37.47
C LYS A 13 -45.30 -10.53 37.15
N VAL A 14 -45.68 -10.83 35.91
CA VAL A 14 -45.85 -12.23 35.47
C VAL A 14 -44.54 -12.76 34.89
N VAL A 15 -44.04 -13.85 35.46
CA VAL A 15 -42.71 -14.43 35.17
C VAL A 15 -42.90 -15.85 34.65
N LEU A 16 -42.44 -16.14 33.43
CA LEU A 16 -42.45 -17.47 32.83
C LEU A 16 -41.02 -18.05 32.80
N ILE A 17 -40.79 -19.23 33.40
CA ILE A 17 -39.46 -19.84 33.55
C ILE A 17 -39.46 -21.27 32.98
N THR A 18 -38.44 -21.64 32.22
CA THR A 18 -38.25 -23.03 31.70
C THR A 18 -37.17 -23.80 32.46
N GLY A 19 -37.37 -25.10 32.67
CA GLY A 19 -36.41 -26.00 33.35
C GLY A 19 -36.21 -25.61 34.82
N ALA A 20 -37.32 -25.43 35.54
CA ALA A 20 -37.33 -24.74 36.82
C ALA A 20 -37.98 -25.49 38.00
N ALA A 21 -38.19 -26.81 37.88
CA ALA A 21 -38.41 -27.66 39.04
C ALA A 21 -37.13 -27.80 39.90
N GLU A 22 -35.94 -27.64 39.29
CA GLU A 22 -34.66 -27.89 39.95
C GLU A 22 -33.61 -26.78 39.76
N GLY A 23 -32.53 -26.85 40.55
CA GLY A 23 -31.28 -26.12 40.34
C GLY A 23 -31.43 -24.59 40.27
N ILE A 24 -30.94 -23.99 39.19
CA ILE A 24 -30.98 -22.54 38.96
C ILE A 24 -32.43 -22.06 38.77
N GLY A 25 -33.24 -22.82 38.05
CA GLY A 25 -34.63 -22.45 37.80
C GLY A 25 -35.49 -22.50 39.07
N ALA A 26 -35.33 -23.53 39.91
CA ALA A 26 -36.01 -23.60 41.20
C ALA A 26 -35.64 -22.43 42.13
N ALA A 27 -34.35 -22.08 42.18
CA ALA A 27 -33.89 -20.91 42.94
C ALA A 27 -34.43 -19.58 42.36
N ALA A 28 -34.64 -19.50 41.04
CA ALA A 28 -35.29 -18.36 40.41
C ALA A 28 -36.78 -18.28 40.77
N VAL A 29 -37.52 -19.39 40.68
CA VAL A 29 -38.94 -19.47 41.10
C VAL A 29 -39.09 -19.02 42.55
N GLU A 30 -38.30 -19.57 43.47
CA GLU A 30 -38.34 -19.18 44.88
C GLU A 30 -38.06 -17.68 45.09
N LEU A 31 -37.03 -17.14 44.45
CA LEU A 31 -36.69 -15.72 44.62
C LEU A 31 -37.75 -14.79 43.99
N PHE A 32 -38.29 -15.08 42.80
CA PHE A 32 -39.37 -14.28 42.20
C PHE A 32 -40.65 -14.37 43.03
N CYS A 33 -41.01 -15.55 43.55
CA CYS A 33 -42.13 -15.72 44.47
C CYS A 33 -41.96 -14.89 45.76
N ARG A 34 -40.75 -14.83 46.34
CA ARG A 34 -40.42 -14.00 47.50
C ARG A 34 -40.43 -12.48 47.22
N GLN A 35 -40.34 -12.04 45.96
CA GLN A 35 -40.56 -10.64 45.56
C GLN A 35 -42.07 -10.32 45.34
N GLY A 36 -42.93 -11.34 45.36
CA GLY A 36 -44.37 -11.21 45.08
C GLY A 36 -44.71 -11.20 43.58
N SER A 37 -43.86 -11.78 42.72
CA SER A 37 -44.16 -11.97 41.30
C SER A 37 -45.13 -13.15 41.08
N GLN A 38 -45.94 -13.10 40.03
CA GLN A 38 -46.78 -14.23 39.62
C GLN A 38 -45.96 -15.18 38.73
N VAL A 39 -45.41 -16.24 39.32
CA VAL A 39 -44.49 -17.15 38.62
C VAL A 39 -45.25 -18.35 38.03
N VAL A 40 -45.01 -18.59 36.73
CA VAL A 40 -45.37 -19.81 36.03
C VAL A 40 -44.09 -20.51 35.61
N PHE A 41 -43.97 -21.81 35.82
CA PHE A 41 -42.77 -22.56 35.47
C PHE A 41 -43.07 -23.87 34.75
N LEU A 42 -42.21 -24.18 33.77
CA LEU A 42 -42.30 -25.34 32.89
C LEU A 42 -41.16 -26.30 33.20
N ASP A 43 -41.47 -27.58 33.37
CA ASP A 43 -40.49 -28.66 33.56
C ASP A 43 -41.11 -30.02 33.20
N ILE A 44 -40.29 -31.07 33.21
CA ILE A 44 -40.68 -32.48 33.10
C ILE A 44 -40.62 -33.22 34.46
N ALA A 45 -39.88 -32.67 35.44
CA ALA A 45 -39.71 -33.26 36.77
C ALA A 45 -40.91 -32.95 37.70
N ASP A 46 -42.03 -33.64 37.47
CA ASP A 46 -43.31 -33.50 38.18
C ASP A 46 -43.18 -33.45 39.71
N ASP A 47 -42.42 -34.37 40.32
CA ASP A 47 -42.35 -34.48 41.78
C ASP A 47 -41.48 -33.38 42.40
N SER A 48 -40.30 -33.10 41.81
CA SER A 48 -39.48 -31.92 42.15
C SER A 48 -40.27 -30.61 42.02
N ALA A 49 -41.17 -30.52 41.03
CA ALA A 49 -42.05 -29.37 40.83
C ALA A 49 -43.15 -29.26 41.91
N ARG A 50 -43.78 -30.38 42.30
CA ARG A 50 -44.77 -30.43 43.39
C ARG A 50 -44.13 -30.01 44.72
N GLU A 51 -42.98 -30.58 45.07
CA GLU A 51 -42.24 -30.20 46.27
C GLU A 51 -41.87 -28.70 46.31
N LEU A 52 -41.53 -28.12 45.16
CA LEU A 52 -41.24 -26.68 45.04
C LEU A 52 -42.50 -25.82 45.25
N VAL A 53 -43.65 -26.22 44.71
CA VAL A 53 -44.94 -25.54 44.90
C VAL A 53 -45.38 -25.61 46.37
N ASP A 54 -45.38 -26.81 46.96
CA ASP A 54 -45.83 -27.02 48.35
C ASP A 54 -44.91 -26.31 49.36
N ARG A 55 -43.59 -26.38 49.14
CA ARG A 55 -42.60 -25.62 49.93
C ARG A 55 -42.89 -24.12 49.87
N LEU A 56 -43.13 -23.55 48.69
CA LEU A 56 -43.37 -22.11 48.55
C LEU A 56 -44.75 -21.67 49.05
N ALA A 57 -45.77 -22.52 48.96
CA ALA A 57 -47.07 -22.27 49.58
C ALA A 57 -46.99 -22.13 51.12
N SER A 58 -45.98 -22.73 51.76
CA SER A 58 -45.73 -22.58 53.19
C SER A 58 -44.95 -21.30 53.58
N VAL A 59 -44.38 -20.56 52.61
CA VAL A 59 -43.52 -19.39 52.88
C VAL A 59 -44.37 -18.12 52.98
N SER A 60 -44.55 -17.64 54.21
CA SER A 60 -45.27 -16.39 54.48
C SER A 60 -44.70 -15.21 53.67
N GLY A 61 -45.58 -14.49 52.97
CA GLY A 61 -45.23 -13.35 52.12
C GLY A 61 -44.77 -13.69 50.69
N ALA A 62 -44.57 -14.97 50.36
CA ALA A 62 -44.33 -15.40 48.97
C ALA A 62 -45.64 -15.66 48.23
N THR A 63 -45.61 -15.58 46.90
CA THR A 63 -46.69 -16.03 46.01
C THR A 63 -46.53 -17.52 45.67
N THR A 64 -47.63 -18.27 45.61
CA THR A 64 -47.61 -19.66 45.15
C THR A 64 -47.37 -19.73 43.63
N PRO A 65 -46.33 -20.42 43.15
CA PRO A 65 -46.09 -20.56 41.71
C PRO A 65 -47.07 -21.54 41.06
N THR A 66 -47.28 -21.41 39.75
CA THR A 66 -47.99 -22.41 38.92
C THR A 66 -46.99 -23.26 38.16
N PHE A 67 -47.03 -24.58 38.37
CA PHE A 67 -46.34 -25.56 37.53
C PHE A 67 -47.19 -25.95 36.31
N MET A 68 -46.55 -26.19 35.17
CA MET A 68 -47.16 -26.91 34.03
C MET A 68 -46.15 -27.90 33.44
N HIS A 69 -46.55 -29.17 33.29
CA HIS A 69 -45.71 -30.18 32.64
C HIS A 69 -45.52 -29.88 31.15
N CYS A 70 -44.26 -29.78 30.73
CA CYS A 70 -43.85 -29.50 29.35
C CYS A 70 -42.38 -29.90 29.13
N ASP A 71 -42.16 -30.86 28.23
CA ASP A 71 -40.85 -31.01 27.57
C ASP A 71 -40.66 -29.84 26.60
N VAL A 72 -39.56 -29.10 26.75
CA VAL A 72 -39.28 -27.91 25.93
C VAL A 72 -38.92 -28.25 24.47
N THR A 73 -38.67 -29.52 24.15
CA THR A 73 -38.41 -29.99 22.78
C THR A 73 -39.69 -30.19 21.96
N ASP A 74 -40.84 -30.34 22.63
CA ASP A 74 -42.18 -30.27 22.02
C ASP A 74 -42.59 -28.79 21.90
N LEU A 75 -42.56 -28.27 20.66
CA LEU A 75 -42.88 -26.87 20.40
C LEU A 75 -44.38 -26.58 20.41
N GLU A 76 -45.23 -27.58 20.15
CA GLU A 76 -46.69 -27.39 20.22
C GLU A 76 -47.10 -27.24 21.67
N ARG A 77 -46.64 -28.15 22.54
CA ARG A 77 -46.89 -28.06 23.99
C ARG A 77 -46.25 -26.82 24.64
N LEU A 78 -45.06 -26.42 24.19
CA LEU A 78 -44.42 -25.18 24.63
C LEU A 78 -45.24 -23.94 24.24
N GLY A 79 -45.83 -23.94 23.04
CA GLY A 79 -46.75 -22.93 22.55
C GLY A 79 -48.06 -22.89 23.33
N GLU A 80 -48.67 -24.04 23.63
CA GLU A 80 -49.85 -24.14 24.50
C GLU A 80 -49.59 -23.57 25.90
N CYS A 81 -48.42 -23.85 26.47
CA CYS A 81 -48.02 -23.34 27.79
C CYS A 81 -47.86 -21.82 27.80
N ALA A 82 -47.27 -21.24 26.75
CA ALA A 82 -47.19 -19.80 26.57
C ALA A 82 -48.59 -19.16 26.41
N GLN A 83 -49.46 -19.75 25.57
CA GLN A 83 -50.82 -19.28 25.36
C GLN A 83 -51.67 -19.38 26.63
N THR A 84 -51.57 -20.48 27.39
CA THR A 84 -52.27 -20.68 28.67
C THR A 84 -51.84 -19.64 29.70
N THR A 85 -50.54 -19.32 29.76
CA THR A 85 -50.01 -18.24 30.61
C THR A 85 -50.61 -16.89 30.22
N LEU A 86 -50.58 -16.55 28.92
CA LEU A 86 -51.13 -15.30 28.40
C LEU A 86 -52.65 -15.19 28.56
N ALA A 87 -53.40 -16.28 28.41
CA ALA A 87 -54.85 -16.32 28.61
C ALA A 87 -55.23 -16.15 30.08
N ARG A 88 -54.47 -16.74 31.01
CA ARG A 88 -54.75 -16.67 32.46
C ARG A 88 -54.39 -15.32 33.08
N PHE A 89 -53.32 -14.67 32.63
CA PHE A 89 -52.82 -13.44 33.25
C PHE A 89 -52.88 -12.19 32.36
N GLY A 90 -53.25 -12.32 31.08
CA GLY A 90 -53.30 -11.22 30.09
C GLY A 90 -51.93 -10.68 29.65
N ARG A 91 -50.85 -11.06 30.34
CA ARG A 91 -49.49 -10.53 30.16
C ARG A 91 -48.42 -11.56 30.52
N VAL A 92 -47.23 -11.37 30.00
CA VAL A 92 -45.97 -11.87 30.55
C VAL A 92 -45.00 -10.69 30.58
N ASP A 93 -44.45 -10.39 31.74
CA ASP A 93 -43.48 -9.30 31.94
C ASP A 93 -42.04 -9.80 31.80
N VAL A 94 -41.79 -11.03 32.24
CA VAL A 94 -40.44 -11.62 32.30
C VAL A 94 -40.47 -13.03 31.72
N LEU A 95 -39.58 -13.30 30.77
CA LEU A 95 -39.33 -14.63 30.22
C LEU A 95 -37.91 -15.08 30.59
N VAL A 96 -37.77 -16.21 31.27
CA VAL A 96 -36.49 -16.79 31.66
C VAL A 96 -36.30 -18.13 30.94
N ASN A 97 -35.57 -18.07 29.82
CA ASN A 97 -35.20 -19.20 28.97
C ASN A 97 -34.04 -19.96 29.62
N ASN A 98 -34.35 -20.76 30.65
CA ASN A 98 -33.38 -21.42 31.52
C ASN A 98 -33.18 -22.93 31.25
N ALA A 99 -34.10 -23.61 30.58
CA ALA A 99 -33.90 -25.02 30.23
C ALA A 99 -32.65 -25.26 29.37
N GLY A 100 -32.02 -26.42 29.60
CA GLY A 100 -30.77 -26.85 28.96
C GLY A 100 -30.16 -28.05 29.67
N CYS A 101 -29.30 -28.79 28.96
CA CYS A 101 -28.63 -29.98 29.47
C CYS A 101 -27.17 -30.03 29.01
N ALA A 102 -26.27 -30.38 29.94
CA ALA A 102 -24.84 -30.62 29.72
C ALA A 102 -24.36 -31.89 30.46
N GLY A 103 -25.25 -32.89 30.53
CA GLY A 103 -24.99 -34.18 31.17
C GLY A 103 -24.07 -35.07 30.34
N PRO A 104 -23.80 -36.32 30.80
CA PRO A 104 -22.88 -37.25 30.14
C PRO A 104 -23.16 -37.45 28.64
N GLU A 105 -24.43 -37.54 28.24
CA GLU A 105 -24.80 -37.75 26.83
C GLU A 105 -24.52 -36.57 25.90
N SER A 106 -24.29 -35.37 26.44
CA SER A 106 -23.89 -34.15 25.70
C SER A 106 -22.40 -33.85 25.84
N ARG A 107 -21.66 -34.69 26.61
CA ARG A 107 -20.20 -34.67 26.76
C ARG A 107 -19.58 -35.71 25.84
N VAL A 108 -19.70 -35.45 24.54
CA VAL A 108 -19.27 -36.33 23.44
C VAL A 108 -18.28 -35.58 22.53
N PRO A 109 -17.04 -36.07 22.33
CA PRO A 109 -16.09 -35.45 21.41
C PRO A 109 -16.58 -35.52 19.96
N THR A 110 -16.14 -34.58 19.12
CA THR A 110 -16.64 -34.37 17.74
C THR A 110 -16.66 -35.64 16.89
N SER A 111 -15.68 -36.54 17.06
CA SER A 111 -15.57 -37.82 16.35
C SER A 111 -16.65 -38.87 16.72
N ARG A 112 -17.49 -38.59 17.72
CA ARG A 112 -18.57 -39.46 18.19
C ARG A 112 -19.95 -38.78 18.17
N VAL A 113 -20.05 -37.53 17.71
CA VAL A 113 -21.34 -36.83 17.56
C VAL A 113 -22.13 -37.46 16.41
N THR A 114 -23.29 -38.02 16.70
CA THR A 114 -24.25 -38.53 15.69
C THR A 114 -25.28 -37.46 15.35
N PRO A 115 -25.93 -37.49 14.17
CA PRO A 115 -27.00 -36.55 13.82
C PRO A 115 -28.10 -36.47 14.87
N ALA A 116 -28.59 -37.62 15.37
CA ALA A 116 -29.60 -37.67 16.42
C ALA A 116 -29.13 -37.02 17.74
N SER A 117 -27.86 -37.22 18.14
CA SER A 117 -27.31 -36.55 19.33
C SER A 117 -27.16 -35.04 19.15
N PHE A 118 -26.80 -34.60 17.94
CA PHE A 118 -26.71 -33.18 17.57
C PHE A 118 -28.08 -32.51 17.62
N GLU A 119 -29.09 -33.11 16.98
CA GLU A 119 -30.47 -32.62 16.98
C GLU A 119 -31.04 -32.55 18.40
N ARG A 120 -30.89 -33.62 19.21
CA ARG A 120 -31.30 -33.63 20.62
C ARG A 120 -30.67 -32.48 21.41
N ASP A 121 -29.35 -32.32 21.31
CA ASP A 121 -28.63 -31.28 22.05
C ASP A 121 -29.04 -29.86 21.63
N VAL A 122 -29.23 -29.61 20.33
CA VAL A 122 -29.76 -28.35 19.79
C VAL A 122 -31.20 -28.09 20.24
N ASN A 123 -32.04 -29.13 20.24
CA ASN A 123 -33.43 -29.06 20.67
C ASN A 123 -33.54 -28.63 22.14
N VAL A 124 -32.75 -29.26 23.01
CA VAL A 124 -32.77 -29.02 24.47
C VAL A 124 -32.04 -27.73 24.87
N ASN A 125 -31.01 -27.27 24.13
CA ASN A 125 -30.18 -26.14 24.58
C ASN A 125 -30.37 -24.82 23.84
N LEU A 126 -31.05 -24.82 22.67
CA LEU A 126 -31.22 -23.65 21.81
C LEU A 126 -32.64 -23.51 21.25
N ARG A 127 -33.19 -24.54 20.58
CA ARG A 127 -34.40 -24.40 19.74
C ARG A 127 -35.58 -23.82 20.52
N HIS A 128 -35.87 -24.35 21.71
CA HIS A 128 -36.99 -23.91 22.54
C HIS A 128 -36.93 -22.42 22.94
N GLN A 129 -35.73 -21.86 23.13
CA GLN A 129 -35.55 -20.47 23.57
C GLN A 129 -36.03 -19.48 22.49
N PHE A 130 -35.82 -19.82 21.22
CA PHE A 130 -36.28 -19.03 20.08
C PHE A 130 -37.81 -19.06 19.96
N PHE A 131 -38.41 -20.25 19.93
CA PHE A 131 -39.86 -20.40 19.74
C PHE A 131 -40.67 -19.91 20.95
N LEU A 132 -40.22 -20.11 22.19
CA LEU A 132 -40.89 -19.51 23.35
C LEU A 132 -40.79 -17.98 23.34
N THR A 133 -39.67 -17.42 22.89
CA THR A 133 -39.56 -15.98 22.63
C THR A 133 -40.55 -15.53 21.55
N GLN A 134 -40.70 -16.28 20.45
CA GLN A 134 -41.65 -15.98 19.37
C GLN A 134 -43.12 -15.95 19.86
N HIS A 135 -43.51 -16.84 20.77
CA HIS A 135 -44.87 -16.83 21.34
C HIS A 135 -45.12 -15.67 22.33
N VAL A 136 -44.09 -15.22 23.06
CA VAL A 136 -44.22 -14.24 24.15
C VAL A 136 -43.93 -12.79 23.70
N ALA A 137 -42.97 -12.58 22.80
CA ALA A 137 -42.53 -11.25 22.36
C ALA A 137 -43.68 -10.38 21.81
N PRO A 138 -44.64 -10.87 21.00
CA PRO A 138 -45.77 -10.06 20.53
C PRO A 138 -46.65 -9.53 21.67
N ALA A 139 -46.73 -10.24 22.80
CA ALA A 139 -47.43 -9.76 23.98
C ALA A 139 -46.61 -8.73 24.77
N MET A 140 -45.29 -8.85 24.84
CA MET A 140 -44.40 -7.83 25.42
C MET A 140 -44.38 -6.54 24.59
N GLN A 141 -44.34 -6.64 23.25
CA GLN A 141 -44.43 -5.49 22.34
C GLN A 141 -45.74 -4.72 22.51
N ARG A 142 -46.88 -5.43 22.66
CA ARG A 142 -48.18 -4.79 22.95
C ARG A 142 -48.29 -4.17 24.35
N GLN A 143 -47.50 -4.63 25.31
CA GLN A 143 -47.39 -4.01 26.64
C GLN A 143 -46.49 -2.76 26.65
N GLY A 144 -45.69 -2.52 25.59
CA GLY A 144 -44.65 -1.49 25.58
C GLY A 144 -43.46 -1.80 26.50
N GLY A 145 -43.25 -3.08 26.85
CA GLY A 145 -42.16 -3.47 27.74
C GLY A 145 -42.11 -4.96 28.08
N GLY A 146 -40.94 -5.41 28.50
CA GLY A 146 -40.69 -6.77 28.99
C GLY A 146 -39.20 -7.04 29.24
N SER A 147 -38.86 -8.15 29.89
CA SER A 147 -37.48 -8.61 30.06
C SER A 147 -37.34 -10.09 29.68
N ILE A 148 -36.45 -10.39 28.74
CA ILE A 148 -36.13 -11.74 28.28
C ILE A 148 -34.70 -12.08 28.70
N ILE A 149 -34.54 -13.16 29.45
CA ILE A 149 -33.28 -13.60 30.05
C ILE A 149 -32.94 -14.99 29.50
N ASN A 150 -31.94 -15.05 28.62
CA ASN A 150 -31.53 -16.29 27.95
C ASN A 150 -30.31 -16.92 28.64
N MET A 151 -30.42 -18.20 29.03
CA MET A 151 -29.33 -18.91 29.70
C MET A 151 -28.33 -19.48 28.69
N GLY A 152 -27.22 -18.75 28.56
CA GLY A 152 -25.99 -19.18 27.92
C GLY A 152 -25.17 -20.11 28.84
N SER A 153 -23.86 -20.12 28.66
CA SER A 153 -22.89 -20.75 29.56
C SER A 153 -21.52 -20.08 29.36
N ILE A 154 -20.63 -20.14 30.35
CA ILE A 154 -19.22 -19.73 30.15
C ILE A 154 -18.49 -20.65 29.16
N THR A 155 -19.00 -21.87 28.92
CA THR A 155 -18.36 -22.95 28.14
C THR A 155 -17.83 -22.51 26.77
N TRP A 156 -18.51 -21.58 26.07
CA TRP A 156 -18.06 -21.11 24.75
C TRP A 156 -16.96 -20.04 24.80
N ARG A 157 -16.68 -19.44 25.97
CA ARG A 157 -15.61 -18.47 26.18
C ARG A 157 -14.31 -19.09 26.72
N ILE A 158 -14.30 -20.40 26.94
CA ILE A 158 -13.17 -21.18 27.43
C ILE A 158 -12.90 -22.35 26.46
N PRO A 159 -11.67 -22.91 26.42
CA PRO A 159 -11.35 -24.03 25.52
C PRO A 159 -11.92 -25.36 26.05
N ALA A 160 -13.25 -25.47 26.16
CA ALA A 160 -13.94 -26.65 26.65
C ALA A 160 -13.94 -27.78 25.60
N THR A 161 -13.19 -28.84 25.86
CA THR A 161 -13.19 -30.06 25.06
C THR A 161 -14.43 -30.92 25.32
N GLU A 162 -14.71 -31.85 24.41
CA GLU A 162 -15.79 -32.86 24.54
C GLU A 162 -17.24 -32.33 24.63
N VAL A 163 -17.48 -31.03 24.50
CA VAL A 163 -18.84 -30.44 24.47
C VAL A 163 -19.10 -29.55 23.23
N PRO A 164 -18.77 -29.98 21.99
CA PRO A 164 -18.79 -29.12 20.80
C PRO A 164 -20.20 -28.63 20.43
N VAL A 165 -21.24 -29.49 20.54
CA VAL A 165 -22.61 -29.12 20.18
C VAL A 165 -23.20 -28.16 21.22
N TYR A 166 -23.08 -28.50 22.51
CA TYR A 166 -23.50 -27.64 23.62
C TYR A 166 -22.81 -26.26 23.56
N THR A 167 -21.50 -26.24 23.28
CA THR A 167 -20.71 -25.01 23.08
C THR A 167 -21.28 -24.16 21.94
N THR A 168 -21.52 -24.78 20.79
CA THR A 168 -22.14 -24.12 19.62
C THR A 168 -23.52 -23.54 19.99
N CYS A 169 -24.36 -24.30 20.69
CA CYS A 169 -25.68 -23.85 21.14
C CYS A 169 -25.58 -22.63 22.07
N LYS A 170 -24.69 -22.66 23.07
CA LYS A 170 -24.57 -21.56 24.04
C LYS A 170 -23.84 -20.33 23.50
N ALA A 171 -23.05 -20.46 22.43
CA ALA A 171 -22.60 -19.34 21.61
C ALA A 171 -23.76 -18.75 20.77
N ALA A 172 -24.58 -19.59 20.14
CA ALA A 172 -25.74 -19.16 19.34
C ALA A 172 -26.79 -18.41 20.18
N VAL A 173 -27.00 -18.79 21.45
CA VAL A 173 -27.84 -18.05 22.41
C VAL A 173 -27.38 -16.60 22.58
N VAL A 174 -26.07 -16.33 22.56
CA VAL A 174 -25.52 -14.97 22.66
C VAL A 174 -25.76 -14.17 21.37
N GLY A 175 -25.63 -14.80 20.20
CA GLY A 175 -26.00 -14.22 18.91
C GLY A 175 -27.49 -13.83 18.86
N MET A 176 -28.37 -14.78 19.15
CA MET A 176 -29.82 -14.60 19.23
C MET A 176 -30.21 -13.47 20.20
N THR A 177 -29.59 -13.41 21.38
CA THR A 177 -29.79 -12.35 22.37
C THR A 177 -29.50 -10.96 21.80
N ARG A 178 -28.39 -10.81 21.05
CA ARG A 178 -28.01 -9.53 20.43
C ARG A 178 -28.95 -9.10 19.30
N THR A 179 -29.51 -10.06 18.54
CA THR A 179 -30.52 -9.78 17.52
C THR A 179 -31.85 -9.36 18.15
N HIS A 180 -32.42 -10.19 19.02
CA HIS A 180 -33.70 -9.90 19.70
C HIS A 180 -33.66 -8.60 20.53
N ALA A 181 -32.50 -8.24 21.12
CA ALA A 181 -32.32 -6.97 21.82
C ALA A 181 -32.45 -5.73 20.92
N ARG A 182 -32.03 -5.84 19.64
CA ARG A 182 -32.20 -4.78 18.63
C ARG A 182 -33.61 -4.78 18.05
N GLU A 183 -34.14 -5.96 17.78
CA GLU A 183 -35.46 -6.17 17.16
C GLU A 183 -36.61 -5.73 18.06
N PHE A 184 -36.62 -6.15 19.33
CA PHE A 184 -37.70 -5.84 20.27
C PHE A 184 -37.42 -4.62 21.16
N GLY A 185 -36.18 -4.11 21.16
CA GLY A 185 -35.77 -2.95 21.97
C GLY A 185 -36.54 -1.67 21.64
N GLY A 186 -36.93 -1.47 20.38
CA GLY A 186 -37.80 -0.35 19.96
C GLY A 186 -39.21 -0.38 20.56
N HIS A 187 -39.62 -1.50 21.17
CA HIS A 187 -40.88 -1.67 21.89
C HIS A 187 -40.70 -1.75 23.41
N GLY A 188 -39.55 -1.32 23.95
CA GLY A 188 -39.24 -1.37 25.39
C GLY A 188 -38.89 -2.76 25.92
N VAL A 189 -38.77 -3.77 25.05
CA VAL A 189 -38.46 -5.15 25.47
C VAL A 189 -36.95 -5.33 25.57
N ARG A 190 -36.47 -5.63 26.77
CA ARG A 190 -35.04 -5.83 27.08
C ARG A 190 -34.68 -7.29 26.91
N VAL A 191 -33.57 -7.60 26.26
CA VAL A 191 -33.13 -8.99 26.04
C VAL A 191 -31.66 -9.14 26.43
N ASN A 192 -31.37 -9.99 27.41
CA ASN A 192 -30.03 -10.17 27.97
C ASN A 192 -29.69 -11.66 28.10
N SER A 193 -28.40 -11.98 28.21
CA SER A 193 -27.95 -13.35 28.48
C SER A 193 -27.05 -13.43 29.70
N ILE A 194 -27.31 -14.44 30.54
CA ILE A 194 -26.45 -14.83 31.65
C ILE A 194 -25.62 -16.03 31.20
N MET A 195 -24.34 -16.03 31.53
CA MET A 195 -23.39 -17.12 31.26
C MET A 195 -22.88 -17.70 32.59
N PRO A 196 -23.55 -18.73 33.17
CA PRO A 196 -23.09 -19.35 34.40
C PRO A 196 -21.71 -19.99 34.27
N GLY A 197 -20.96 -20.00 35.38
CA GLY A 197 -19.78 -20.83 35.58
C GLY A 197 -20.15 -22.24 36.09
N SER A 198 -19.25 -22.87 36.86
CA SER A 198 -19.53 -24.15 37.51
C SER A 198 -20.43 -23.97 38.74
N ILE A 199 -21.75 -23.91 38.51
CA ILE A 199 -22.77 -23.78 39.55
C ILE A 199 -23.16 -25.17 40.06
N ALA A 200 -22.93 -25.44 41.35
CA ALA A 200 -23.23 -26.74 41.94
C ALA A 200 -24.75 -26.96 42.13
N THR A 201 -25.42 -27.38 41.06
CA THR A 201 -26.76 -27.98 41.14
C THR A 201 -26.65 -29.42 41.64
N ARG A 202 -27.72 -29.95 42.25
CA ARG A 202 -27.79 -31.36 42.70
C ARG A 202 -27.39 -32.33 41.57
N ARG A 203 -27.98 -32.14 40.38
CA ARG A 203 -27.64 -32.88 39.15
C ARG A 203 -26.16 -32.79 38.74
N GLN A 204 -25.48 -31.64 38.87
CA GLN A 204 -24.03 -31.58 38.60
C GLN A 204 -23.22 -32.34 39.65
N ILE A 205 -23.58 -32.22 40.93
CA ILE A 205 -22.93 -32.94 42.03
C ILE A 205 -23.02 -34.46 41.79
N ASP A 206 -24.21 -34.96 41.42
CA ASP A 206 -24.47 -36.40 41.28
C ASP A 206 -24.02 -37.03 39.96
N THR A 207 -23.72 -36.23 38.91
CA THR A 207 -23.45 -36.79 37.55
C THR A 207 -22.19 -36.26 36.85
N VAL A 208 -21.50 -35.25 37.38
CA VAL A 208 -20.33 -34.62 36.73
C VAL A 208 -19.19 -34.26 37.69
N LEU A 209 -19.48 -33.98 38.96
CA LEU A 209 -18.53 -33.41 39.91
C LEU A 209 -17.58 -34.46 40.53
N THR A 210 -16.61 -34.96 39.76
CA THR A 210 -15.44 -35.64 40.33
C THR A 210 -14.62 -34.65 41.18
N ASP A 211 -13.86 -35.13 42.17
CA ASP A 211 -13.00 -34.25 42.98
C ASP A 211 -11.91 -33.56 42.13
N GLU A 212 -11.47 -34.20 41.05
CA GLU A 212 -10.58 -33.62 40.04
C GLU A 212 -11.26 -32.45 39.31
N TYR A 213 -12.43 -32.65 38.69
CA TYR A 213 -13.19 -31.59 38.00
C TYR A 213 -13.61 -30.47 38.97
N ARG A 214 -13.83 -30.79 40.24
CA ARG A 214 -14.10 -29.83 41.32
C ARG A 214 -12.86 -29.00 41.64
N ALA A 215 -11.68 -29.63 41.73
CA ALA A 215 -10.40 -28.94 41.94
C ALA A 215 -10.05 -28.04 40.74
N GLU A 216 -10.20 -28.53 39.51
CA GLU A 216 -10.03 -27.75 38.28
C GLU A 216 -10.98 -26.55 38.21
N SER A 217 -12.26 -26.77 38.50
CA SER A 217 -13.27 -25.70 38.52
C SER A 217 -12.94 -24.63 39.58
N LEU A 218 -12.50 -25.03 40.77
CA LEU A 218 -12.03 -24.09 41.80
C LEU A 218 -10.70 -23.42 41.43
N ALA A 219 -9.81 -24.08 40.69
CA ALA A 219 -8.56 -23.50 40.20
C ALA A 219 -8.81 -22.43 39.12
N ALA A 220 -9.72 -22.69 38.17
CA ALA A 220 -10.08 -21.78 37.09
C ALA A 220 -10.96 -20.60 37.55
N GLN A 221 -11.89 -20.83 38.48
CA GLN A 221 -12.85 -19.81 38.93
C GLN A 221 -12.19 -18.74 39.81
N CYS A 222 -12.52 -17.46 39.62
CA CYS A 222 -11.91 -16.35 40.37
C CYS A 222 -12.25 -16.40 41.87
N LEU A 223 -13.50 -16.68 42.23
CA LEU A 223 -13.92 -16.87 43.62
C LEU A 223 -13.63 -18.32 44.05
N LYS A 224 -12.78 -18.52 45.06
CA LYS A 224 -12.33 -19.85 45.52
C LYS A 224 -13.32 -20.55 46.46
N ARG A 225 -14.59 -20.61 46.05
CA ARG A 225 -15.66 -21.35 46.73
C ARG A 225 -16.65 -21.93 45.73
N VAL A 226 -17.45 -22.90 46.16
CA VAL A 226 -18.60 -23.37 45.38
C VAL A 226 -19.57 -22.20 45.13
N LEU A 227 -20.05 -22.07 43.89
CA LEU A 227 -21.13 -21.15 43.54
C LEU A 227 -22.48 -21.87 43.59
N LEU A 228 -23.47 -21.21 44.18
CA LEU A 228 -24.79 -21.78 44.43
C LEU A 228 -25.83 -21.27 43.42
N PRO A 229 -26.87 -22.07 43.09
CA PRO A 229 -27.93 -21.68 42.15
C PRO A 229 -28.60 -20.34 42.46
N VAL A 230 -28.76 -20.01 43.75
CA VAL A 230 -29.33 -18.75 44.25
C VAL A 230 -28.55 -17.51 43.80
N GLU A 231 -27.27 -17.62 43.47
CA GLU A 231 -26.43 -16.49 43.05
C GLU A 231 -26.73 -16.08 41.61
N VAL A 232 -27.00 -17.05 40.73
CA VAL A 232 -27.48 -16.81 39.36
C VAL A 232 -28.90 -16.27 39.38
N ALA A 233 -29.76 -16.83 40.24
CA ALA A 233 -31.13 -16.37 40.42
C ALA A 233 -31.21 -14.90 40.88
N ARG A 234 -30.30 -14.44 41.76
CA ARG A 234 -30.21 -13.01 42.15
C ARG A 234 -29.89 -12.09 40.96
N LEU A 235 -29.07 -12.54 40.01
CA LEU A 235 -28.80 -11.80 38.77
C LEU A 235 -30.02 -11.82 37.82
N MET A 236 -30.77 -12.92 37.76
CA MET A 236 -32.04 -12.97 37.03
C MET A 236 -33.04 -11.94 37.58
N LEU A 237 -33.19 -11.84 38.90
CA LEU A 237 -34.03 -10.83 39.54
C LEU A 237 -33.61 -9.40 39.17
N PHE A 238 -32.31 -9.09 39.25
CA PHE A 238 -31.81 -7.77 38.82
C PHE A 238 -32.14 -7.47 37.36
N LEU A 239 -31.83 -8.38 36.43
CA LEU A 239 -32.10 -8.19 34.99
C LEU A 239 -33.59 -8.18 34.63
N ALA A 240 -34.45 -8.77 35.46
CA ALA A 240 -35.89 -8.68 35.35
C ALA A 240 -36.44 -7.33 35.89
N SER A 241 -35.82 -6.77 36.92
CA SER A 241 -36.25 -5.53 37.59
C SER A 241 -36.01 -4.26 36.75
N ASP A 242 -36.75 -3.20 37.07
CA ASP A 242 -36.66 -1.91 36.36
C ASP A 242 -35.36 -1.14 36.73
N ASP A 243 -34.67 -1.53 37.80
CA ASP A 243 -33.28 -1.14 38.13
C ASP A 243 -32.29 -1.48 37.00
N SER A 244 -32.65 -2.40 36.10
CA SER A 244 -31.88 -2.78 34.91
C SER A 244 -32.49 -2.24 33.60
N SER A 245 -33.37 -1.24 33.66
CA SER A 245 -34.09 -0.63 32.52
C SER A 245 -33.21 -0.21 31.34
N ALA A 246 -31.99 0.28 31.59
CA ALA A 246 -31.03 0.65 30.54
C ALA A 246 -30.17 -0.54 30.03
N ILE A 247 -30.39 -1.76 30.52
CA ILE A 247 -29.59 -2.94 30.21
C ILE A 247 -30.34 -3.85 29.23
N THR A 248 -29.88 -3.88 27.98
CA THR A 248 -30.34 -4.77 26.90
C THR A 248 -29.18 -5.08 25.95
N GLY A 249 -29.21 -6.24 25.28
CA GLY A 249 -28.12 -6.74 24.42
C GLY A 249 -26.85 -7.14 25.19
N GLY A 250 -26.90 -7.10 26.52
CA GLY A 250 -25.78 -7.36 27.42
C GLY A 250 -25.37 -8.83 27.44
N SER A 251 -24.07 -9.07 27.27
CA SER A 251 -23.42 -10.34 27.57
C SER A 251 -22.39 -10.06 28.65
N HIS A 252 -22.83 -10.10 29.91
CA HIS A 252 -22.06 -9.53 31.02
C HIS A 252 -20.86 -10.41 31.39
N VAL A 253 -19.67 -9.84 31.26
CA VAL A 253 -18.39 -10.39 31.72
C VAL A 253 -17.68 -9.26 32.48
N THR A 254 -17.36 -9.49 33.74
CA THR A 254 -16.77 -8.47 34.62
C THR A 254 -15.24 -8.53 34.58
N GLY A 255 -14.61 -7.39 34.25
CA GLY A 255 -13.16 -7.20 34.27
C GLY A 255 -12.83 -5.73 34.49
N SER A 256 -11.71 -5.44 35.16
CA SER A 256 -11.36 -4.10 35.69
C SER A 256 -10.16 -3.44 34.99
N ILE A 257 -9.74 -3.94 33.81
CA ILE A 257 -8.54 -3.50 33.09
C ILE A 257 -8.91 -3.03 31.67
N LEU A 258 -8.34 -1.90 31.25
CA LEU A 258 -8.52 -1.34 29.89
C LEU A 258 -7.64 -2.06 28.86
N SER A 259 -8.12 -2.19 27.62
CA SER A 259 -7.34 -2.67 26.46
C SER A 259 -7.65 -1.81 25.23
N LEU A 260 -6.75 -1.83 24.25
CA LEU A 260 -6.88 -1.03 23.04
C LEU A 260 -7.82 -1.73 22.03
N PRO A 261 -8.82 -1.06 21.45
CA PRO A 261 -9.60 -1.59 20.34
C PRO A 261 -8.76 -1.64 19.04
N PHE A 262 -9.09 -2.57 18.14
CA PHE A 262 -8.46 -2.65 16.81
C PHE A 262 -8.97 -1.55 15.87
N ARG A 263 -8.08 -0.94 15.09
CA ARG A 263 -8.45 -0.11 13.93
C ARG A 263 -9.02 -0.99 12.82
N ARG A 264 -9.96 -0.45 12.06
CA ARG A 264 -10.57 -1.08 10.88
C ARG A 264 -9.92 -0.50 9.61
N SER A 265 -9.74 -1.32 8.57
CA SER A 265 -9.33 -0.89 7.23
C SER A 265 -10.25 -1.50 6.17
N THR A 266 -10.31 -0.87 5.00
CA THR A 266 -10.94 -1.45 3.80
C THR A 266 -9.97 -2.40 3.09
N GLN A 267 -10.53 -3.28 2.26
CA GLN A 267 -9.71 -4.03 1.31
C GLN A 267 -9.24 -3.08 0.19
N LEU A 268 -7.97 -3.22 -0.16
CA LEU A 268 -7.27 -2.52 -1.24
C LEU A 268 -6.26 -3.54 -1.76
N SER A 269 -6.23 -3.74 -3.08
CA SER A 269 -5.14 -4.49 -3.72
C SER A 269 -3.93 -3.57 -3.79
N LEU A 270 -2.92 -3.87 -2.98
CA LEU A 270 -1.62 -3.23 -3.06
C LEU A 270 -0.85 -3.76 -4.28
N ALA A 271 -1.12 -5.00 -4.69
CA ALA A 271 -0.64 -5.61 -5.92
C ALA A 271 -0.99 -4.77 -7.16
N SER A 272 -2.23 -4.29 -7.32
CA SER A 272 -2.60 -3.49 -8.50
C SER A 272 -1.83 -2.16 -8.56
N VAL A 273 -1.70 -1.46 -7.42
CA VAL A 273 -0.97 -0.19 -7.32
C VAL A 273 0.53 -0.39 -7.55
N ILE A 274 1.15 -1.38 -6.91
CA ILE A 274 2.57 -1.68 -7.12
C ILE A 274 2.81 -2.13 -8.57
N ARG A 275 1.91 -2.92 -9.17
CA ARG A 275 1.97 -3.30 -10.60
C ARG A 275 1.95 -2.06 -11.51
N GLN A 276 1.09 -1.09 -11.24
CA GLN A 276 1.02 0.18 -11.99
C GLN A 276 2.24 1.07 -11.75
N TYR A 277 2.77 1.11 -10.52
CA TYR A 277 3.99 1.85 -10.19
C TYR A 277 5.21 1.26 -10.90
N ILE A 278 5.37 -0.07 -10.88
CA ILE A 278 6.40 -0.78 -11.64
C ILE A 278 6.25 -0.46 -13.13
N ASN A 279 5.06 -0.61 -13.72
CA ASN A 279 4.82 -0.34 -15.14
C ASN A 279 5.05 1.12 -15.58
N SER A 280 5.09 2.09 -14.66
CA SER A 280 5.22 3.51 -14.97
C SER A 280 6.53 4.16 -14.50
N LYS A 281 7.33 3.44 -13.71
CA LYS A 281 8.59 3.93 -13.12
C LYS A 281 9.75 2.94 -13.23
N TYR A 282 9.52 1.70 -13.64
CA TYR A 282 10.55 0.66 -13.76
C TYR A 282 10.55 0.06 -15.18
N ASP A 283 11.74 -0.27 -15.64
CA ASP A 283 12.03 -0.90 -16.95
C ASP A 283 11.82 -2.44 -16.93
N GLN A 284 11.28 -2.96 -15.82
CA GLN A 284 11.07 -4.39 -15.58
C GLN A 284 9.57 -4.70 -15.65
N HIS A 285 9.14 -5.57 -16.57
CA HIS A 285 7.72 -5.87 -16.74
C HIS A 285 7.09 -6.46 -15.46
N PRO A 286 5.94 -5.94 -14.97
CA PRO A 286 5.43 -6.30 -13.65
C PRO A 286 5.15 -7.79 -13.40
N ASP A 287 4.88 -8.58 -14.45
CA ASP A 287 4.66 -10.02 -14.30
C ASP A 287 5.90 -10.81 -13.84
N MET A 288 7.11 -10.25 -13.94
CA MET A 288 8.30 -10.84 -13.29
C MET A 288 8.18 -10.90 -11.76
N PHE A 289 7.29 -10.08 -11.17
CA PHE A 289 7.03 -10.00 -9.74
C PHE A 289 5.65 -10.53 -9.35
N LYS A 290 4.96 -11.28 -10.23
CA LYS A 290 3.59 -11.76 -9.99
C LYS A 290 3.42 -12.49 -8.65
N GLN A 291 4.39 -13.33 -8.29
CA GLN A 291 4.38 -14.04 -7.00
C GLN A 291 4.56 -13.10 -5.80
N ASP A 292 5.46 -12.10 -5.90
CA ASP A 292 5.67 -11.11 -4.83
C ASP A 292 4.43 -10.22 -4.64
N LEU A 293 3.76 -9.88 -5.74
CA LEU A 293 2.49 -9.13 -5.78
C LEU A 293 1.34 -9.93 -5.13
N GLU A 294 1.22 -11.22 -5.45
CA GLU A 294 0.23 -12.12 -4.82
C GLU A 294 0.50 -12.27 -3.30
N VAL A 295 1.76 -12.38 -2.89
CA VAL A 295 2.14 -12.52 -1.47
C VAL A 295 1.88 -11.24 -0.67
N ILE A 296 2.15 -10.05 -1.20
CA ILE A 296 1.92 -8.81 -0.43
C ILE A 296 0.43 -8.53 -0.20
N ASP A 297 -0.44 -8.83 -1.18
CA ASP A 297 -1.89 -8.74 -0.99
C ASP A 297 -2.41 -9.78 0.01
N ALA A 298 -1.91 -11.01 -0.05
CA ALA A 298 -2.25 -12.05 0.93
C ALA A 298 -1.84 -11.63 2.35
N LEU A 299 -0.62 -11.10 2.55
CA LEU A 299 -0.14 -10.60 3.84
C LEU A 299 -0.99 -9.42 4.35
N ARG A 300 -1.36 -8.48 3.47
CA ARG A 300 -2.24 -7.35 3.83
C ARG A 300 -3.62 -7.84 4.27
N GLN A 301 -4.21 -8.76 3.51
CA GLN A 301 -5.50 -9.36 3.83
C GLN A 301 -5.45 -10.10 5.17
N ASP A 302 -4.39 -10.86 5.43
CA ASP A 302 -4.19 -11.59 6.67
C ASP A 302 -4.04 -10.66 7.88
N ALA A 303 -3.32 -9.54 7.74
CA ALA A 303 -3.14 -8.53 8.77
C ALA A 303 -4.45 -7.81 9.14
N ILE A 304 -5.25 -7.40 8.14
CA ILE A 304 -6.53 -6.66 8.35
C ILE A 304 -7.66 -7.55 8.89
N ASN A 305 -7.53 -8.87 8.71
CA ASN A 305 -8.43 -9.86 9.28
C ASN A 305 -8.08 -10.22 10.74
N VAL A 306 -6.97 -9.75 11.31
CA VAL A 306 -6.68 -9.89 12.76
C VAL A 306 -7.58 -8.94 13.55
N ARG A 307 -8.79 -9.43 13.89
CA ARG A 307 -9.82 -8.69 14.66
C ARG A 307 -10.17 -9.36 15.98
N GLU A 308 -9.59 -10.53 16.25
CA GLU A 308 -9.80 -11.30 17.47
C GLU A 308 -8.48 -11.51 18.23
N PRO A 309 -8.50 -11.51 19.58
CA PRO A 309 -7.29 -11.60 20.40
C PRO A 309 -6.77 -13.04 20.50
N HIS A 310 -6.12 -13.52 19.44
CA HIS A 310 -5.50 -14.85 19.36
C HIS A 310 -4.00 -14.78 19.01
N PRO A 311 -3.12 -15.59 19.64
CA PRO A 311 -1.66 -15.50 19.43
C PRO A 311 -1.17 -15.68 17.98
N SER A 312 -1.92 -16.38 17.12
CA SER A 312 -1.54 -16.51 15.69
C SER A 312 -1.57 -15.18 14.93
N GLY A 313 -2.35 -14.19 15.38
CA GLY A 313 -2.40 -12.85 14.79
C GLY A 313 -1.08 -12.09 14.95
N ILE A 314 -0.27 -12.41 15.96
CA ILE A 314 1.02 -11.75 16.24
C ILE A 314 1.95 -11.92 15.04
N LYS A 315 2.12 -13.16 14.54
CA LYS A 315 3.01 -13.45 13.41
C LYS A 315 2.53 -12.80 12.12
N LYS A 316 1.21 -12.77 11.87
CA LYS A 316 0.60 -12.14 10.67
C LYS A 316 0.90 -10.63 10.63
N LEU A 317 0.66 -9.94 11.74
CA LEU A 317 0.94 -8.50 11.86
C LEU A 317 2.44 -8.19 11.79
N GLN A 318 3.29 -9.00 12.44
CA GLN A 318 4.75 -8.82 12.40
C GLN A 318 5.33 -9.05 11.00
N ALA A 319 4.92 -10.11 10.30
CA ALA A 319 5.40 -10.39 8.94
C ALA A 319 5.01 -9.30 7.94
N TYR A 320 3.76 -8.83 7.99
CA TYR A 320 3.33 -7.71 7.13
C TYR A 320 4.06 -6.40 7.47
N ALA A 321 4.22 -6.07 8.75
CA ALA A 321 4.99 -4.89 9.18
C ALA A 321 6.47 -4.95 8.73
N GLY A 322 7.12 -6.11 8.84
CA GLY A 322 8.50 -6.31 8.39
C GLY A 322 8.66 -6.18 6.87
N GLN A 323 7.73 -6.75 6.10
CA GLN A 323 7.71 -6.60 4.63
C GLN A 323 7.41 -5.14 4.21
N LEU A 324 6.51 -4.42 4.90
CA LEU A 324 6.30 -2.98 4.67
C LEU A 324 7.55 -2.14 4.98
N ALA A 325 8.28 -2.47 6.04
CA ALA A 325 9.54 -1.81 6.39
C ALA A 325 10.62 -2.02 5.31
N TRP A 326 10.69 -3.22 4.73
CA TRP A 326 11.57 -3.55 3.59
C TRP A 326 11.15 -2.87 2.28
N ILE A 327 9.86 -2.94 1.92
CA ILE A 327 9.29 -2.28 0.73
C ILE A 327 9.50 -0.77 0.77
N SER A 328 9.48 -0.16 1.97
CA SER A 328 9.80 1.27 2.18
C SER A 328 11.22 1.68 1.76
N GLY A 329 12.15 0.74 1.57
CA GLY A 329 13.51 1.01 1.08
C GLY A 329 13.63 0.93 -0.44
N LYS A 330 12.67 0.29 -1.12
CA LYS A 330 12.64 0.10 -2.59
C LYS A 330 11.66 1.03 -3.30
N PHE A 331 10.60 1.44 -2.63
CA PHE A 331 9.59 2.35 -3.16
C PHE A 331 9.59 3.67 -2.36
N PRO A 332 9.20 4.81 -2.97
CA PRO A 332 8.97 6.03 -2.21
C PRO A 332 7.85 5.85 -1.18
N ILE A 333 7.75 6.78 -0.24
CA ILE A 333 6.70 6.79 0.77
C ILE A 333 5.30 6.82 0.13
N ASP A 334 5.15 7.51 -1.00
CA ASP A 334 3.88 7.73 -1.69
C ASP A 334 3.89 7.00 -3.05
N ILE A 335 3.20 5.85 -3.13
CA ILE A 335 3.14 4.99 -4.33
C ILE A 335 1.85 5.11 -5.14
N GLY A 336 0.87 5.88 -4.66
CA GLY A 336 -0.49 5.94 -5.22
C GLY A 336 -1.48 4.99 -4.55
N ALA A 337 -1.15 4.44 -3.37
CA ALA A 337 -1.98 3.49 -2.63
C ALA A 337 -2.80 4.20 -1.56
N GLU A 338 -4.10 4.42 -1.79
CA GLU A 338 -4.98 5.10 -0.86
C GLU A 338 -5.39 4.23 0.34
N PHE A 339 -4.49 4.15 1.33
CA PHE A 339 -4.73 3.40 2.56
C PHE A 339 -5.84 4.06 3.39
N THR A 340 -6.98 3.37 3.46
CA THR A 340 -8.15 3.81 4.24
C THR A 340 -8.21 3.09 5.59
N TRP A 341 -8.22 3.86 6.67
CA TRP A 341 -8.34 3.37 8.04
C TRP A 341 -9.36 4.17 8.85
N TYR A 342 -10.04 3.50 9.77
CA TYR A 342 -10.95 4.12 10.73
C TYR A 342 -10.25 4.30 12.08
N PRO A 343 -10.35 5.47 12.73
CA PRO A 343 -9.87 5.68 14.09
C PRO A 343 -10.43 4.65 15.07
N ALA A 344 -9.62 4.29 16.06
CA ALA A 344 -9.94 3.35 17.12
C ALA A 344 -10.22 4.05 18.47
N LEU A 345 -9.76 5.29 18.64
CA LEU A 345 -10.12 6.18 19.75
C LEU A 345 -10.71 7.49 19.23
N GLY A 346 -11.01 8.43 20.12
CA GLY A 346 -11.66 9.71 19.82
C GLY A 346 -13.15 9.59 19.50
N TYR A 347 -13.74 10.72 19.11
CA TYR A 347 -15.18 10.84 18.83
C TYR A 347 -15.54 10.44 17.39
N ASN A 348 -14.56 10.38 16.48
CA ASN A 348 -14.73 10.24 15.03
C ASN A 348 -14.53 8.80 14.50
N THR A 349 -14.74 7.76 15.31
CA THR A 349 -14.40 6.34 14.98
C THR A 349 -15.12 5.73 13.75
N GLU A 350 -16.14 6.40 13.21
CA GLU A 350 -16.82 6.00 11.97
C GLU A 350 -16.36 6.78 10.73
N ARG A 351 -15.57 7.85 10.89
CA ARG A 351 -15.03 8.63 9.77
C ARG A 351 -13.80 7.93 9.19
N PRO A 352 -13.78 7.59 7.89
CA PRO A 352 -12.59 7.03 7.26
C PRO A 352 -11.50 8.10 7.09
N MET A 353 -10.26 7.75 7.43
CA MET A 353 -9.06 8.51 7.11
C MET A 353 -8.34 7.83 5.96
N VAL A 354 -8.22 8.52 4.82
CA VAL A 354 -7.55 8.04 3.61
C VAL A 354 -6.24 8.77 3.44
N ARG A 355 -5.11 8.06 3.34
CA ARG A 355 -3.78 8.66 3.08
C ARG A 355 -2.96 7.77 2.13
N ASN A 356 -2.35 8.38 1.10
CA ASN A 356 -1.40 7.71 0.21
C ASN A 356 0.01 7.77 0.82
N ASN A 357 0.33 6.84 1.73
CA ASN A 357 1.62 6.82 2.45
C ASN A 357 1.91 5.42 3.05
N ILE A 358 3.02 4.77 2.68
CA ILE A 358 3.40 3.42 3.16
C ILE A 358 3.75 3.43 4.66
N LYS A 359 4.32 4.51 5.19
CA LYS A 359 4.64 4.63 6.63
C LYS A 359 3.36 4.78 7.47
N TYR A 360 2.30 5.35 6.91
CA TYR A 360 0.97 5.37 7.53
C TYR A 360 0.36 3.96 7.60
N GLU A 361 0.43 3.14 6.54
CA GLU A 361 -0.01 1.74 6.60
C GLU A 361 0.76 0.97 7.70
N LEU A 362 2.09 1.09 7.73
CA LEU A 362 2.94 0.48 8.76
C LEU A 362 2.55 0.92 10.18
N LEU A 363 2.27 2.21 10.40
CA LEU A 363 1.82 2.74 11.69
C LEU A 363 0.50 2.11 12.15
N ASN A 364 -0.48 1.97 11.25
CA ASN A 364 -1.77 1.34 11.56
C ASN A 364 -1.63 -0.17 11.88
N VAL A 365 -0.74 -0.88 11.18
CA VAL A 365 -0.44 -2.31 11.45
C VAL A 365 0.22 -2.48 12.82
N LEU A 366 1.18 -1.61 13.17
CA LEU A 366 1.83 -1.62 14.47
C LEU A 366 0.87 -1.23 15.61
N TYR A 367 -0.06 -0.30 15.39
CA TYR A 367 -1.14 0.00 16.33
C TYR A 367 -1.97 -1.26 16.61
N ASN A 368 -2.38 -2.01 15.57
CA ASN A 368 -3.13 -3.25 15.75
C ASN A 368 -2.31 -4.36 16.43
N LEU A 369 -0.98 -4.37 16.28
CA LEU A 369 -0.09 -5.28 17.03
C LEU A 369 -0.04 -4.92 18.53
N ALA A 370 0.05 -3.62 18.87
CA ALA A 370 -0.06 -3.15 20.25
C ALA A 370 -1.44 -3.48 20.85
N ALA A 371 -2.52 -3.32 20.07
CA ALA A 371 -3.87 -3.69 20.47
C ALA A 371 -4.00 -5.18 20.78
N LEU A 372 -3.49 -6.05 19.89
CA LEU A 372 -3.47 -7.50 20.09
C LEU A 372 -2.76 -7.90 21.39
N TYR A 373 -1.58 -7.33 21.66
CA TYR A 373 -0.87 -7.57 22.92
C TYR A 373 -1.68 -7.13 24.15
N SER A 374 -2.33 -5.96 24.10
CA SER A 374 -3.14 -5.46 25.23
C SER A 374 -4.36 -6.34 25.52
N GLN A 375 -5.05 -6.85 24.48
CA GLN A 375 -6.22 -7.70 24.65
C GLN A 375 -5.84 -9.13 25.10
N LEU A 376 -4.73 -9.67 24.60
CA LEU A 376 -4.17 -10.94 25.11
C LEU A 376 -3.80 -10.84 26.60
N ALA A 377 -3.28 -9.69 27.05
CA ALA A 377 -2.93 -9.45 28.45
C ALA A 377 -4.15 -9.29 29.38
N VAL A 378 -5.31 -8.87 28.85
CA VAL A 378 -6.59 -8.85 29.56
C VAL A 378 -7.25 -10.24 29.58
N ASN A 379 -7.13 -11.02 28.50
CA ASN A 379 -7.69 -12.37 28.42
C ASN A 379 -6.86 -13.44 29.14
N THR A 380 -5.59 -13.18 29.44
CA THR A 380 -4.72 -14.10 30.19
C THR A 380 -5.17 -14.21 31.65
N SER A 381 -5.40 -15.44 32.13
CA SER A 381 -5.85 -15.68 33.51
C SER A 381 -4.82 -15.18 34.53
N ARG A 382 -5.27 -14.35 35.47
CA ARG A 382 -4.46 -13.84 36.59
C ARG A 382 -4.54 -14.74 37.84
N GLY A 383 -5.05 -15.96 37.71
CA GLY A 383 -5.19 -16.92 38.81
C GLY A 383 -3.89 -17.62 39.24
N THR A 384 -2.84 -17.58 38.41
CA THR A 384 -1.52 -18.17 38.71
C THR A 384 -0.40 -17.15 38.55
N ALA A 385 0.70 -17.32 39.29
CA ALA A 385 1.86 -16.43 39.22
C ALA A 385 2.50 -16.37 37.81
N GLU A 386 2.37 -17.45 37.02
CA GLU A 386 2.82 -17.50 35.62
C GLU A 386 1.88 -16.77 34.67
N GLY A 387 0.56 -16.88 34.87
CA GLY A 387 -0.43 -16.11 34.11
C GLY A 387 -0.27 -14.60 34.34
N ILE A 388 -0.08 -14.18 35.60
CA ILE A 388 0.23 -12.79 35.95
C ILE A 388 1.54 -12.33 35.28
N LYS A 389 2.61 -13.14 35.31
CA LYS A 389 3.89 -12.85 34.62
C LYS A 389 3.72 -12.74 33.10
N THR A 390 2.85 -13.55 32.52
CA THR A 390 2.55 -13.55 31.07
C THR A 390 1.80 -12.29 30.66
N ALA A 391 0.75 -11.91 31.40
CA ALA A 391 0.04 -10.64 31.19
C ALA A 391 0.98 -9.42 31.38
N ALA A 392 1.82 -9.42 32.42
CA ALA A 392 2.80 -8.37 32.67
C ALA A 392 3.75 -8.19 31.47
N ASN A 393 4.25 -9.29 30.89
CA ASN A 393 5.10 -9.27 29.71
C ASN A 393 4.34 -8.77 28.46
N GLN A 394 3.11 -9.21 28.23
CA GLN A 394 2.32 -8.78 27.08
C GLN A 394 2.03 -7.26 27.13
N PHE A 395 1.71 -6.68 28.29
CA PHE A 395 1.63 -5.23 28.45
C PHE A 395 2.98 -4.52 28.24
N SER A 396 4.11 -5.10 28.68
CA SER A 396 5.45 -4.56 28.37
C SER A 396 5.75 -4.55 26.86
N LEU A 397 5.25 -5.53 26.10
CA LEU A 397 5.39 -5.59 24.63
C LEU A 397 4.49 -4.56 23.94
N ALA A 398 3.24 -4.38 24.40
CA ALA A 398 2.34 -3.34 23.89
C ALA A 398 2.95 -1.93 24.05
N ALA A 399 3.45 -1.61 25.25
CA ALA A 399 4.18 -0.35 25.50
C ALA A 399 5.47 -0.22 24.65
N GLY A 400 6.16 -1.34 24.38
CA GLY A 400 7.32 -1.37 23.49
C GLY A 400 6.99 -0.99 22.06
N VAL A 401 5.96 -1.59 21.48
CA VAL A 401 5.50 -1.27 20.11
C VAL A 401 5.07 0.20 19.99
N LEU A 402 4.33 0.72 20.97
CA LEU A 402 3.96 2.15 21.00
C LEU A 402 5.20 3.07 21.12
N SER A 403 6.21 2.72 21.93
CA SER A 403 7.45 3.50 21.99
C SER A 403 8.22 3.52 20.67
N HIS A 404 8.20 2.43 19.90
CA HIS A 404 8.83 2.35 18.59
C HIS A 404 8.05 3.17 17.55
N MET A 405 6.71 3.07 17.54
CA MET A 405 5.84 3.92 16.72
C MET A 405 6.12 5.41 16.94
N LYS A 406 6.15 5.86 18.20
CA LYS A 406 6.41 7.26 18.57
C LYS A 406 7.81 7.75 18.18
N LYS A 407 8.86 6.94 18.37
CA LYS A 407 10.26 7.37 18.17
C LYS A 407 10.78 7.23 16.75
N GLU A 408 10.31 6.22 16.02
CA GLU A 408 10.91 5.83 14.73
C GLU A 408 9.91 5.97 13.58
N VAL A 409 8.64 5.59 13.76
CA VAL A 409 7.67 5.57 12.64
C VAL A 409 7.00 6.93 12.43
N VAL A 410 6.56 7.60 13.49
CA VAL A 410 5.88 8.91 13.39
C VAL A 410 6.76 9.99 12.73
N PRO A 411 8.05 10.16 13.08
CA PRO A 411 8.92 11.12 12.38
C PRO A 411 9.14 10.80 10.89
N LEU A 412 9.03 9.53 10.49
CA LEU A 412 9.18 9.09 9.10
C LEU A 412 7.93 9.30 8.24
N LEU A 413 6.78 9.69 8.82
CA LEU A 413 5.56 10.00 8.06
C LEU A 413 5.74 11.18 7.10
N ARG A 414 6.60 12.16 7.46
CA ARG A 414 6.79 13.44 6.76
C ARG A 414 5.50 14.27 6.57
N MET A 415 4.53 14.11 7.48
CA MET A 415 3.25 14.83 7.45
C MET A 415 3.22 15.94 8.53
N TYR A 416 2.51 17.04 8.23
CA TYR A 416 2.23 18.11 9.19
C TYR A 416 1.11 17.75 10.20
N ASP A 417 0.30 16.73 9.85
CA ASP A 417 -0.96 16.38 10.50
C ASP A 417 -1.05 14.84 10.70
N PRO A 418 -0.51 14.31 11.81
CA PRO A 418 -0.67 12.91 12.20
C PRO A 418 -2.09 12.64 12.71
N PRO A 419 -2.58 11.38 12.72
CA PRO A 419 -3.93 11.08 13.18
C PRO A 419 -4.17 11.46 14.65
N GLU A 420 -5.34 12.05 14.94
CA GLU A 420 -5.79 12.47 16.29
C GLU A 420 -5.56 11.38 17.35
N ASP A 421 -5.78 10.11 17.01
CA ASP A 421 -5.65 8.96 17.92
C ASP A 421 -4.28 8.24 17.86
N MET A 422 -3.29 8.84 17.19
CA MET A 422 -1.88 8.42 17.16
C MET A 422 -0.92 9.61 17.24
N ASP A 423 -1.34 10.72 17.86
CA ASP A 423 -0.50 11.87 18.16
C ASP A 423 0.53 11.57 19.28
N GLU A 424 1.45 12.51 19.53
CA GLU A 424 2.53 12.30 20.50
C GLU A 424 2.05 12.13 21.96
N HIS A 425 0.93 12.76 22.32
CA HIS A 425 0.33 12.72 23.66
C HIS A 425 -0.56 11.50 23.86
N THR A 426 -1.36 11.10 22.86
CA THR A 426 -2.10 9.82 22.89
C THR A 426 -1.13 8.63 22.98
N LEU A 427 -0.09 8.59 22.14
CA LEU A 427 0.90 7.50 22.17
C LEU A 427 1.67 7.45 23.49
N GLU A 428 2.01 8.61 24.09
CA GLU A 428 2.62 8.66 25.42
C GLU A 428 1.66 8.12 26.50
N SER A 429 0.41 8.59 26.53
CA SER A 429 -0.58 8.15 27.52
C SER A 429 -0.85 6.65 27.44
N LEU A 430 -1.03 6.09 26.24
CA LEU A 430 -1.23 4.67 26.02
C LEU A 430 0.00 3.83 26.42
N MET A 431 1.21 4.33 26.13
CA MET A 431 2.45 3.68 26.58
C MET A 431 2.53 3.66 28.12
N GLN A 432 2.30 4.78 28.79
CA GLN A 432 2.33 4.86 30.25
C GLN A 432 1.20 4.03 30.89
N LEU A 433 0.01 3.97 30.28
CA LEU A 433 -1.10 3.11 30.71
C LEU A 433 -0.71 1.63 30.70
N PHE A 434 -0.12 1.13 29.61
CA PHE A 434 0.31 -0.28 29.55
C PHE A 434 1.53 -0.55 30.44
N LEU A 435 2.41 0.43 30.68
CA LEU A 435 3.43 0.30 31.73
C LEU A 435 2.83 0.25 33.14
N ALA A 436 1.80 1.05 33.43
CA ALA A 436 1.08 1.02 34.70
C ALA A 436 0.39 -0.33 34.93
N GLN A 437 -0.29 -0.88 33.92
CA GLN A 437 -0.94 -2.20 33.96
C GLN A 437 0.09 -3.36 34.02
N SER A 438 1.25 -3.22 33.37
CA SER A 438 2.36 -4.17 33.48
C SER A 438 2.94 -4.17 34.91
N GLN A 439 3.12 -2.99 35.50
CA GLN A 439 3.58 -2.81 36.88
C GLN A 439 2.52 -3.27 37.90
N GLU A 440 1.23 -3.07 37.63
CA GLU A 440 0.11 -3.63 38.42
C GLU A 440 0.19 -5.14 38.48
N CYS A 441 0.46 -5.81 37.35
CA CYS A 441 0.67 -7.26 37.33
C CYS A 441 1.90 -7.68 38.16
N PHE A 442 3.02 -6.95 38.08
CA PHE A 442 4.20 -7.24 38.94
C PHE A 442 3.92 -7.03 40.43
N TRP A 443 3.16 -6.00 40.80
CA TRP A 443 2.69 -5.78 42.17
C TRP A 443 1.75 -6.91 42.63
N GLN A 444 0.77 -7.30 41.80
CA GLN A 444 -0.15 -8.40 42.08
C GLN A 444 0.63 -9.71 42.29
N LYS A 445 1.65 -9.98 41.48
CA LYS A 445 2.53 -11.14 41.67
C LYS A 445 3.27 -11.09 43.01
N ALA A 446 3.85 -9.95 43.38
CA ALA A 446 4.55 -9.81 44.66
C ALA A 446 3.63 -9.99 45.88
N VAL A 447 2.36 -9.59 45.78
CA VAL A 447 1.33 -9.86 46.80
C VAL A 447 1.00 -11.35 46.88
N VAL A 448 0.85 -12.04 45.73
CA VAL A 448 0.55 -13.49 45.67
C VAL A 448 1.74 -14.34 46.14
N ASP A 449 2.97 -13.93 45.81
CA ASP A 449 4.22 -14.59 46.21
C ASP A 449 4.57 -14.35 47.70
N GLY A 450 3.82 -13.51 48.43
CA GLY A 450 4.07 -13.23 49.86
C GLY A 450 5.31 -12.38 50.15
N TYR A 451 5.63 -11.40 49.29
CA TYR A 451 6.78 -10.52 49.50
C TYR A 451 6.58 -9.60 50.73
N LYS A 452 7.68 -9.13 51.34
CA LYS A 452 7.63 -8.17 52.46
C LYS A 452 6.87 -6.89 52.09
N ASP A 453 6.08 -6.36 53.02
CA ASP A 453 5.23 -5.20 52.81
C ASP A 453 6.00 -3.95 52.34
N ALA A 454 7.21 -3.72 52.83
CA ALA A 454 8.11 -2.67 52.32
C ALA A 454 8.35 -2.76 50.80
N SER A 455 8.52 -3.96 50.25
CA SER A 455 8.73 -4.17 48.81
C SER A 455 7.43 -3.99 48.03
N ILE A 456 6.32 -4.48 48.56
CA ILE A 456 4.98 -4.30 47.97
C ILE A 456 4.61 -2.81 47.91
N ALA A 457 4.92 -2.03 48.95
CA ALA A 457 4.73 -0.59 48.99
C ALA A 457 5.54 0.15 47.90
N LYS A 458 6.82 -0.21 47.72
CA LYS A 458 7.68 0.37 46.66
C LYS A 458 7.18 0.06 45.25
N LEU A 459 6.60 -1.13 45.04
CA LEU A 459 5.98 -1.51 43.77
C LEU A 459 4.68 -0.72 43.54
N ALA A 460 3.79 -0.64 44.54
CA ALA A 460 2.53 0.09 44.48
C ALA A 460 2.72 1.59 44.22
N ALA A 461 3.68 2.22 44.90
CA ALA A 461 4.04 3.62 44.67
C ALA A 461 4.38 3.86 43.18
N ARG A 462 5.12 2.95 42.56
CA ARG A 462 5.47 3.05 41.14
C ARG A 462 4.29 2.77 40.19
N VAL A 463 3.33 1.91 40.57
CA VAL A 463 2.05 1.78 39.83
C VAL A 463 1.30 3.11 39.84
N SER A 464 1.22 3.75 41.02
CA SER A 464 0.55 5.05 41.21
C SER A 464 1.20 6.16 40.38
N ASP A 465 2.54 6.27 40.37
CA ASP A 465 3.26 7.26 39.56
C ASP A 465 2.98 7.05 38.05
N LEU A 466 2.94 5.80 37.56
CA LEU A 466 2.71 5.50 36.14
C LEU A 466 1.28 5.81 35.69
N TYR A 467 0.26 5.54 36.52
CA TYR A 467 -1.11 5.95 36.21
C TYR A 467 -1.28 7.48 36.18
N ASN A 468 -0.56 8.21 37.03
CA ASN A 468 -0.58 9.69 36.99
C ASN A 468 0.01 10.22 35.67
N LEU A 469 1.18 9.71 35.26
CA LEU A 469 1.82 10.09 33.99
C LEU A 469 0.92 9.75 32.78
N ALA A 470 0.20 8.63 32.82
CA ALA A 470 -0.78 8.28 31.79
C ALA A 470 -1.93 9.30 31.74
N GLY A 471 -2.45 9.74 32.90
CA GLY A 471 -3.51 10.74 33.02
C GLY A 471 -3.09 12.14 32.59
N GLU A 472 -1.90 12.60 33.00
CA GLU A 472 -1.33 13.91 32.61
C GLU A 472 -1.07 14.02 31.09
N ALA A 473 -0.73 12.89 30.45
CA ALA A 473 -0.63 12.81 28.99
C ALA A 473 -2.03 12.74 28.34
N ALA A 474 -2.98 12.01 28.93
CA ALA A 474 -4.35 11.90 28.43
C ALA A 474 -5.10 13.25 28.43
N MET A 475 -4.89 14.10 29.45
CA MET A 475 -5.48 15.44 29.51
C MET A 475 -4.98 16.40 28.41
N LYS A 476 -3.96 16.01 27.65
CA LYS A 476 -3.43 16.75 26.48
C LYS A 476 -3.78 16.11 25.14
N SER A 477 -4.51 14.98 25.17
CA SER A 477 -4.99 14.25 23.99
C SER A 477 -6.47 14.57 23.76
N GLU A 478 -6.85 14.84 22.51
CA GLU A 478 -8.25 15.01 22.12
C GLU A 478 -8.95 13.66 21.84
N ALA A 479 -8.17 12.57 21.71
CA ALA A 479 -8.68 11.24 21.39
C ALA A 479 -8.99 10.36 22.61
N ILE A 480 -8.40 10.63 23.78
CA ILE A 480 -8.62 9.80 24.99
C ILE A 480 -9.87 10.28 25.75
N SER A 481 -10.90 9.43 25.76
CA SER A 481 -12.17 9.74 26.43
C SER A 481 -12.00 10.05 27.93
N SER A 482 -12.82 10.96 28.46
CA SER A 482 -12.86 11.31 29.89
C SER A 482 -13.02 10.11 30.81
N ALA A 483 -13.77 9.08 30.40
CA ALA A 483 -13.92 7.84 31.15
C ALA A 483 -12.59 7.08 31.37
N TRP A 484 -11.66 7.16 30.41
CA TRP A 484 -10.31 6.61 30.56
C TRP A 484 -9.46 7.48 31.50
N ILE A 485 -9.59 8.81 31.42
CA ILE A 485 -8.91 9.74 32.34
C ILE A 485 -9.35 9.48 33.78
N HIS A 486 -10.65 9.46 34.06
CA HIS A 486 -11.18 9.14 35.40
C HIS A 486 -10.77 7.73 35.88
N HIS A 487 -10.66 6.74 34.98
CA HIS A 487 -10.11 5.43 35.32
C HIS A 487 -8.64 5.48 35.74
N MET A 488 -7.80 6.23 35.01
CA MET A 488 -6.38 6.43 35.36
C MET A 488 -6.25 7.16 36.71
N THR A 489 -7.00 8.24 36.93
CA THR A 489 -7.00 9.01 38.20
C THR A 489 -7.44 8.15 39.39
N ALA A 490 -8.53 7.38 39.24
CA ALA A 490 -9.02 6.47 40.27
C ALA A 490 -8.00 5.35 40.58
N LYS A 491 -7.34 4.78 39.56
CA LYS A 491 -6.26 3.79 39.73
C LYS A 491 -5.01 4.40 40.37
N HIS A 492 -4.61 5.62 39.99
CA HIS A 492 -3.52 6.36 40.62
C HIS A 492 -3.75 6.49 42.13
N HIS A 493 -4.92 6.98 42.54
CA HIS A 493 -5.28 7.14 43.95
C HIS A 493 -5.44 5.80 44.70
N HIS A 494 -6.01 4.77 44.06
CA HIS A 494 -6.06 3.42 44.61
C HIS A 494 -4.66 2.91 44.96
N PHE A 495 -3.69 3.03 44.05
CA PHE A 495 -2.32 2.56 44.27
C PHE A 495 -1.50 3.46 45.19
N ALA A 496 -1.79 4.75 45.27
CA ALA A 496 -1.23 5.64 46.30
C ALA A 496 -1.64 5.17 47.71
N ALA A 497 -2.94 4.91 47.91
CA ALA A 497 -3.45 4.37 49.16
C ALA A 497 -2.90 2.97 49.47
N ALA A 498 -2.85 2.07 48.48
CA ALA A 498 -2.27 0.74 48.67
C ALA A 498 -0.78 0.77 49.04
N ALA A 499 -0.02 1.75 48.52
CA ALA A 499 1.38 1.96 48.89
C ALA A 499 1.52 2.44 50.34
N GLN A 500 0.74 3.44 50.76
CA GLN A 500 0.77 3.94 52.14
C GLN A 500 0.25 2.90 53.15
N TYR A 501 -0.80 2.15 52.81
CA TYR A 501 -1.31 1.04 53.62
C TYR A 501 -0.24 -0.04 53.86
N ARG A 502 0.43 -0.49 52.81
CA ARG A 502 1.53 -1.48 52.92
C ARG A 502 2.73 -0.90 53.69
N ALA A 503 3.02 0.39 53.52
CA ALA A 503 4.04 1.06 54.34
C ALA A 503 3.64 1.19 55.82
N ALA A 504 2.35 1.27 56.15
CA ALA A 504 1.86 1.23 57.53
C ALA A 504 2.04 -0.17 58.14
N CYS A 505 1.78 -1.25 57.39
CA CYS A 505 2.08 -2.63 57.82
C CYS A 505 3.58 -2.82 58.15
N ASP A 506 4.48 -2.28 57.32
CA ASP A 506 5.93 -2.26 57.59
C ASP A 506 6.31 -1.41 58.82
N CYS A 507 5.52 -0.37 59.15
CA CYS A 507 5.70 0.40 60.39
C CYS A 507 5.21 -0.38 61.63
N LEU A 508 4.11 -1.14 61.51
CA LEU A 508 3.58 -2.04 62.55
C LEU A 508 4.59 -3.14 62.89
N GLU A 509 5.16 -3.83 61.89
CA GLU A 509 6.23 -4.83 62.09
C GLU A 509 7.44 -4.22 62.85
N LYS A 510 7.73 -2.95 62.60
CA LYS A 510 8.84 -2.20 63.22
C LYS A 510 8.46 -1.43 64.49
N ARG A 511 7.22 -1.59 64.99
CA ARG A 511 6.69 -0.94 66.20
C ARG A 511 6.71 0.60 66.17
N ARG A 512 6.57 1.20 64.98
CA ARG A 512 6.54 2.66 64.75
C ARG A 512 5.10 3.16 64.70
N TYR A 513 4.37 2.99 65.79
CA TYR A 513 2.90 3.15 65.85
C TYR A 513 2.40 4.55 65.46
N GLY A 514 3.12 5.62 65.83
CA GLY A 514 2.77 6.98 65.40
C GLY A 514 2.83 7.17 63.86
N GLU A 515 3.82 6.56 63.19
CA GLU A 515 3.92 6.57 61.73
C GLU A 515 2.95 5.60 61.04
N GLU A 516 2.57 4.51 61.71
CA GLU A 516 1.49 3.64 61.25
C GLU A 516 0.18 4.43 61.14
N VAL A 517 -0.23 5.12 62.22
CA VAL A 517 -1.43 5.97 62.23
C VAL A 517 -1.34 7.02 61.12
N ALA A 518 -0.26 7.80 61.04
CA ALA A 518 -0.12 8.87 60.04
C ALA A 518 -0.20 8.36 58.58
N ARG A 519 0.34 7.16 58.29
CA ARG A 519 0.25 6.54 56.96
C ARG A 519 -1.12 5.95 56.67
N LEU A 520 -1.81 5.42 57.67
CA LEU A 520 -3.20 4.96 57.52
C LEU A 520 -4.15 6.16 57.29
N THR A 521 -3.98 7.28 57.99
CA THR A 521 -4.72 8.52 57.73
C THR A 521 -4.49 9.01 56.29
N ASP A 522 -3.24 9.02 55.80
CA ASP A 522 -2.95 9.41 54.42
C ASP A 522 -3.53 8.42 53.39
N ALA A 523 -3.55 7.12 53.70
CA ALA A 523 -4.21 6.13 52.86
C ALA A 523 -5.74 6.37 52.79
N VAL A 524 -6.43 6.66 53.91
CA VAL A 524 -7.87 7.01 53.90
C VAL A 524 -8.13 8.26 53.06
N ALA A 525 -7.26 9.28 53.14
CA ALA A 525 -7.34 10.46 52.30
C ALA A 525 -7.22 10.09 50.81
N CYS A 526 -6.18 9.35 50.42
CA CYS A 526 -6.00 8.90 49.03
C CYS A 526 -7.18 8.09 48.49
N VAL A 527 -7.75 7.14 49.23
CA VAL A 527 -8.94 6.40 48.75
C VAL A 527 -10.15 7.32 48.64
N THR A 528 -10.29 8.30 49.55
CA THR A 528 -11.41 9.26 49.52
C THR A 528 -11.33 10.21 48.34
N GLU A 529 -10.13 10.62 47.91
CA GLU A 529 -9.93 11.33 46.63
C GLU A 529 -10.28 10.44 45.43
N GLY A 530 -9.77 9.20 45.38
CA GLY A 530 -10.10 8.23 44.31
C GLY A 530 -11.60 7.90 44.21
N LEU A 531 -12.35 8.03 45.31
CA LEU A 531 -13.80 7.88 45.32
C LEU A 531 -14.57 9.13 44.84
N LYS A 532 -13.96 10.32 44.76
CA LYS A 532 -14.63 11.51 44.19
C LYS A 532 -14.91 11.33 42.70
N GLU A 533 -13.99 10.69 41.98
CA GLU A 533 -14.11 10.37 40.55
C GLU A 533 -15.37 9.56 40.22
N THR A 534 -15.90 8.79 41.18
CA THR A 534 -17.10 7.96 40.99
C THR A 534 -18.38 8.78 40.74
N LYS A 535 -18.40 10.06 41.14
CA LYS A 535 -19.58 10.94 41.02
C LYS A 535 -20.03 11.21 39.58
N GLY A 536 -19.15 11.05 38.60
CA GLY A 536 -19.48 11.19 37.18
C GLY A 536 -20.16 9.96 36.54
N GLY A 537 -20.22 8.82 37.24
CA GLY A 537 -20.77 7.57 36.70
C GLY A 537 -19.91 6.86 35.65
N TYR A 538 -18.79 7.46 35.22
CA TYR A 538 -17.90 6.94 34.17
C TYR A 538 -17.04 5.74 34.59
N LEU A 539 -17.01 5.40 35.88
CA LEU A 539 -16.15 4.34 36.43
C LEU A 539 -16.84 2.98 36.42
N ASN A 540 -16.14 1.98 35.88
CA ASN A 540 -16.54 0.57 35.95
C ASN A 540 -16.70 0.13 37.42
N LYS A 541 -17.88 -0.42 37.74
CA LYS A 541 -18.26 -0.85 39.09
C LYS A 541 -17.19 -1.69 39.81
N THR A 542 -16.45 -2.57 39.12
CA THR A 542 -15.40 -3.37 39.77
C THR A 542 -14.32 -2.49 40.41
N VAL A 543 -13.92 -1.38 39.77
CA VAL A 543 -12.92 -0.44 40.33
C VAL A 543 -13.51 0.35 41.52
N VAL A 544 -14.81 0.62 41.50
CA VAL A 544 -15.54 1.26 42.61
C VAL A 544 -15.64 0.30 43.80
N ASP A 545 -15.93 -0.98 43.56
CA ASP A 545 -15.98 -2.02 44.59
C ASP A 545 -14.56 -2.27 45.17
N ASP A 546 -13.50 -2.29 44.35
CA ASP A 546 -12.10 -2.38 44.77
C ASP A 546 -11.69 -1.20 45.68
N LEU A 547 -12.05 0.04 45.31
CA LEU A 547 -11.81 1.25 46.11
C LEU A 547 -12.56 1.20 47.45
N ASN A 548 -13.84 0.82 47.46
CA ASN A 548 -14.63 0.71 48.69
C ASN A 548 -14.15 -0.43 49.60
N GLY A 549 -13.66 -1.53 49.02
CA GLY A 549 -13.02 -2.62 49.75
C GLY A 549 -11.72 -2.18 50.43
N LEU A 550 -10.85 -1.47 49.69
CA LEU A 550 -9.62 -0.90 50.25
C LEU A 550 -9.94 0.13 51.34
N LYS A 551 -10.88 1.06 51.09
CA LYS A 551 -11.30 2.07 52.08
C LYS A 551 -11.66 1.43 53.42
N ARG A 552 -12.58 0.46 53.39
CA ARG A 552 -13.07 -0.21 54.59
C ARG A 552 -11.94 -0.84 55.39
N LYS A 553 -11.02 -1.55 54.72
CA LYS A 553 -9.89 -2.20 55.39
C LYS A 553 -8.94 -1.17 56.03
N VAL A 554 -8.63 -0.08 55.33
CA VAL A 554 -7.78 0.99 55.89
C VAL A 554 -8.48 1.68 57.07
N GLU A 555 -9.79 1.93 57.02
CA GLU A 555 -10.56 2.51 58.13
C GLU A 555 -10.70 1.56 59.35
N GLU A 556 -10.76 0.26 59.13
CA GLU A 556 -10.76 -0.77 60.19
C GLU A 556 -9.37 -0.85 60.86
N ASP A 557 -8.30 -0.89 60.07
CA ASP A 557 -6.91 -0.91 60.57
C ASP A 557 -6.52 0.42 61.25
N LEU A 558 -7.00 1.57 60.75
CA LEU A 558 -6.76 2.90 61.34
C LEU A 558 -7.36 2.99 62.75
N LYS A 559 -8.64 2.65 62.92
CA LYS A 559 -9.31 2.68 64.24
C LYS A 559 -8.65 1.78 65.27
N ARG A 560 -8.02 0.69 64.81
CA ARG A 560 -7.23 -0.22 65.65
C ARG A 560 -5.88 0.42 66.03
N ALA A 561 -5.15 0.97 65.06
CA ALA A 561 -3.87 1.66 65.31
C ALA A 561 -4.03 2.92 66.20
N GLU A 562 -5.06 3.74 65.97
CA GLU A 562 -5.42 4.89 66.80
C GLU A 562 -5.68 4.46 68.25
N LYS A 563 -6.60 3.51 68.45
CA LYS A 563 -6.96 2.99 69.78
C LYS A 563 -5.76 2.41 70.52
N ASP A 564 -4.93 1.61 69.85
CA ASP A 564 -3.76 0.97 70.47
C ASP A 564 -2.67 2.01 70.79
N ASN A 565 -2.49 3.05 69.95
CA ASN A 565 -1.56 4.13 70.24
C ASN A 565 -2.06 5.01 71.40
N ASP A 566 -3.33 5.40 71.42
CA ASP A 566 -3.91 6.27 72.44
C ASP A 566 -4.03 5.61 73.83
N MET A 567 -4.15 4.27 73.88
CA MET A 567 -4.31 3.51 75.13
C MET A 567 -3.03 2.83 75.63
N ILE A 568 -2.07 2.50 74.76
CA ILE A 568 -0.93 1.63 75.10
C ILE A 568 0.42 2.29 74.81
N PHE A 569 0.61 2.86 73.61
CA PHE A 569 1.94 3.24 73.14
C PHE A 569 2.29 4.73 73.27
N LEU A 570 1.29 5.61 73.24
CA LEU A 570 1.38 7.07 73.40
C LEU A 570 2.46 7.75 72.54
N ASN A 571 2.73 7.22 71.33
CA ASN A 571 3.69 7.85 70.42
C ASN A 571 3.08 9.07 69.73
N PRO A 572 3.84 10.17 69.53
CA PRO A 572 3.38 11.29 68.73
C PRO A 572 3.17 10.85 67.27
N VAL A 573 2.05 11.26 66.69
CA VAL A 573 1.73 11.05 65.27
C VAL A 573 2.40 12.18 64.46
N PRO A 574 3.39 11.88 63.59
CA PRO A 574 4.09 12.92 62.85
C PRO A 574 3.22 13.50 61.72
N PRO A 575 3.34 14.80 61.42
CA PRO A 575 2.65 15.41 60.28
C PRO A 575 3.13 14.83 58.95
N LYS A 576 2.29 14.89 57.92
CA LYS A 576 2.57 14.31 56.58
C LYS A 576 3.89 14.81 55.94
N SER A 577 4.35 16.01 56.32
CA SER A 577 5.63 16.60 55.89
C SER A 577 6.87 15.90 56.47
N GLU A 578 6.76 15.23 57.62
CA GLU A 578 7.86 14.53 58.29
C GLU A 578 7.94 13.04 57.92
N LEU A 579 6.89 12.50 57.29
CA LEU A 579 6.89 11.13 56.80
C LEU A 579 7.89 10.95 55.66
N LYS A 580 8.87 10.05 55.84
CA LYS A 580 9.78 9.65 54.76
C LYS A 580 8.98 9.23 53.52
N THR A 581 9.26 9.87 52.40
CA THR A 581 8.71 9.57 51.07
C THR A 581 8.98 8.12 50.68
N LEU A 582 7.99 7.45 50.09
CA LEU A 582 8.16 6.06 49.65
C LEU A 582 9.16 5.98 48.48
N GLU A 583 10.13 5.09 48.62
CA GLU A 583 11.02 4.67 47.52
C GLU A 583 10.19 3.96 46.43
N ARG A 584 10.65 4.01 45.18
CA ARG A 584 9.97 3.39 44.03
C ARG A 584 10.75 2.16 43.55
N ALA A 585 10.05 1.09 43.20
CA ALA A 585 10.63 -0.08 42.55
C ALA A 585 10.00 -0.27 41.17
N ASN A 586 10.77 -0.10 40.09
CA ASN A 586 10.29 -0.20 38.72
C ASN A 586 10.63 -1.58 38.12
N MET A 587 9.62 -2.35 37.72
CA MET A 587 9.75 -3.67 37.09
C MET A 587 9.20 -3.69 35.65
N ALA A 588 8.19 -2.87 35.36
CA ALA A 588 7.69 -2.66 34.00
C ALA A 588 8.71 -1.87 33.16
N VAL A 589 9.03 -2.39 31.97
CA VAL A 589 9.89 -1.74 30.98
C VAL A 589 9.28 -1.95 29.60
N ALA A 590 9.18 -0.89 28.81
CA ALA A 590 8.71 -0.95 27.43
C ALA A 590 9.73 -1.77 26.61
N ARG A 591 9.31 -2.94 26.12
CA ARG A 591 10.18 -3.91 25.44
C ARG A 591 9.71 -4.08 24.01
N VAL A 592 10.42 -3.48 23.07
CA VAL A 592 10.15 -3.65 21.63
C VAL A 592 10.43 -5.11 21.26
N PRO A 593 9.53 -5.83 20.55
CA PRO A 593 9.84 -7.14 20.00
C PRO A 593 11.03 -7.03 19.03
N PRO A 594 12.00 -7.98 19.01
CA PRO A 594 13.11 -7.93 18.06
C PRO A 594 12.61 -8.01 16.61
N GLN A 595 11.50 -8.72 16.38
CA GLN A 595 10.70 -8.72 15.14
C GLN A 595 10.30 -7.34 14.61
N VAL A 596 10.18 -6.34 15.49
CA VAL A 596 9.75 -4.97 15.17
C VAL A 596 10.93 -4.00 15.15
N ALA A 597 11.92 -4.19 16.03
CA ALA A 597 13.13 -3.38 16.07
C ALA A 597 14.07 -3.64 14.88
N ASN A 598 14.32 -4.91 14.56
CA ASN A 598 15.19 -5.33 13.46
C ASN A 598 14.42 -6.23 12.47
N PRO A 599 13.43 -5.71 11.71
CA PRO A 599 12.61 -6.56 10.84
C PRO A 599 13.41 -7.28 9.75
N PHE A 600 14.57 -6.74 9.36
CA PHE A 600 15.43 -7.29 8.31
C PHE A 600 16.10 -8.62 8.69
N ASP A 601 16.38 -8.84 9.98
CA ASP A 601 17.01 -10.08 10.48
C ASP A 601 16.08 -11.31 10.34
N PHE A 602 14.78 -11.07 10.11
CA PHE A 602 13.72 -12.09 10.01
C PHE A 602 13.20 -12.29 8.58
N LEU A 603 13.86 -11.70 7.56
CA LEU A 603 13.54 -11.85 6.13
C LEU A 603 14.56 -12.76 5.42
N GLY A 604 14.07 -13.63 4.53
CA GLY A 604 14.88 -14.58 3.75
C GLY A 604 14.17 -15.91 3.49
N ASP A 605 14.73 -16.73 2.59
CA ASP A 605 14.07 -17.91 2.00
C ASP A 605 13.61 -19.01 2.98
N ARG A 606 14.06 -18.95 4.25
CA ARG A 606 13.63 -19.83 5.36
C ARG A 606 13.37 -19.06 6.67
N ALA A 607 13.25 -17.73 6.61
CA ALA A 607 13.09 -16.87 7.77
C ALA A 607 11.61 -16.70 8.16
N GLU A 608 11.35 -16.19 9.37
CA GLU A 608 9.99 -16.16 9.95
C GLU A 608 8.99 -15.28 9.19
N PHE A 609 9.45 -14.28 8.43
CA PHE A 609 8.61 -13.42 7.57
C PHE A 609 8.64 -13.80 6.08
N GLY A 610 9.27 -14.93 5.74
CA GLY A 610 9.44 -15.38 4.36
C GLY A 610 10.50 -14.60 3.56
N PRO A 611 10.60 -14.83 2.25
CA PRO A 611 11.59 -14.18 1.39
C PRO A 611 11.36 -12.66 1.30
N ALA A 612 12.44 -11.91 1.10
CA ALA A 612 12.38 -10.46 0.96
C ALA A 612 11.75 -10.06 -0.39
N LEU A 613 10.52 -9.53 -0.35
CA LEU A 613 9.72 -9.22 -1.53
C LEU A 613 10.38 -8.14 -2.40
N PHE A 614 10.21 -8.24 -3.73
CA PHE A 614 10.82 -7.33 -4.70
C PHE A 614 12.35 -7.24 -4.59
N SER A 615 13.02 -8.27 -4.02
CA SER A 615 14.48 -8.31 -3.87
C SER A 615 15.21 -8.06 -5.19
N ARG A 616 14.69 -8.61 -6.30
CA ARG A 616 15.20 -8.45 -7.68
C ARG A 616 14.73 -7.18 -8.39
N LEU A 617 13.89 -6.35 -7.76
CA LEU A 617 13.44 -5.07 -8.33
C LEU A 617 14.57 -4.05 -8.22
N VAL A 618 14.92 -3.46 -9.36
CA VAL A 618 16.10 -2.59 -9.55
C VAL A 618 15.65 -1.14 -9.78
N PRO A 619 16.01 -0.16 -8.93
CA PRO A 619 15.55 1.23 -9.07
C PRO A 619 15.84 1.84 -10.45
N PHE A 620 14.96 2.72 -10.93
CA PHE A 620 15.13 3.39 -12.23
C PHE A 620 16.47 4.13 -12.37
N SER A 621 16.95 4.75 -11.29
CA SER A 621 18.27 5.40 -11.26
C SER A 621 19.44 4.44 -11.50
N VAL A 622 19.26 3.15 -11.23
CA VAL A 622 20.23 2.09 -11.52
C VAL A 622 20.16 1.66 -12.99
N HIS A 623 18.97 1.65 -13.62
CA HIS A 623 18.83 1.49 -15.08
C HIS A 623 19.44 2.70 -15.83
N VAL A 624 19.15 3.93 -15.40
CA VAL A 624 19.77 5.15 -15.94
C VAL A 624 21.30 5.13 -15.74
N ALA A 625 21.80 4.65 -14.59
CA ALA A 625 23.22 4.44 -14.36
C ALA A 625 23.85 3.44 -15.36
N ILE A 626 23.16 2.34 -15.67
CA ILE A 626 23.60 1.39 -16.71
C ILE A 626 23.66 2.07 -18.08
N SER A 627 22.60 2.79 -18.49
CA SER A 627 22.57 3.47 -19.80
C SER A 627 23.62 4.57 -19.93
N ILE A 628 23.89 5.33 -18.85
CA ILE A 628 24.97 6.33 -18.82
C ILE A 628 26.33 5.65 -18.98
N TYR A 629 26.57 4.50 -18.35
CA TYR A 629 27.81 3.75 -18.55
C TYR A 629 27.91 3.17 -19.97
N GLU A 630 26.84 2.57 -20.49
CA GLU A 630 26.82 2.01 -21.86
C GLU A 630 27.10 3.13 -22.89
N GLU A 631 26.52 4.33 -22.72
CA GLU A 631 26.82 5.49 -23.56
C GLU A 631 28.28 5.95 -23.43
N ARG A 632 28.84 6.00 -22.21
CA ARG A 632 30.26 6.38 -22.00
C ARG A 632 31.23 5.36 -22.57
N ARG A 633 30.97 4.07 -22.38
CA ARG A 633 31.74 2.96 -22.98
C ARG A 633 31.72 3.07 -24.50
N ASP A 634 30.54 3.27 -25.08
CA ASP A 634 30.40 3.33 -26.54
C ASP A 634 30.96 4.65 -27.11
N ARG A 635 30.97 5.74 -26.34
CA ARG A 635 31.69 6.98 -26.67
C ARG A 635 33.21 6.76 -26.64
N MET A 636 33.75 6.19 -25.57
CA MET A 636 35.17 5.87 -25.42
C MET A 636 35.67 4.94 -26.54
N VAL A 637 34.92 3.87 -26.83
CA VAL A 637 35.32 2.89 -27.85
C VAL A 637 35.15 3.45 -29.26
N ASN A 638 34.00 4.06 -29.59
CA ASN A 638 33.75 4.50 -30.97
C ASN A 638 34.41 5.84 -31.31
N GLN A 639 34.32 6.85 -30.44
CA GLN A 639 34.85 8.20 -30.71
C GLN A 639 36.34 8.33 -30.32
N ASN A 640 36.76 7.84 -29.16
CA ASN A 640 38.14 8.09 -28.69
C ASN A 640 39.16 7.05 -29.23
N ILE A 641 38.71 5.86 -29.63
CA ILE A 641 39.61 4.78 -30.10
C ILE A 641 39.39 4.46 -31.58
N ILE A 642 38.17 4.09 -31.98
CA ILE A 642 37.92 3.59 -33.33
C ILE A 642 37.94 4.71 -34.38
N GLN A 643 37.33 5.86 -34.11
CA GLN A 643 37.36 7.01 -35.02
C GLN A 643 38.79 7.52 -35.27
N ASP A 644 39.67 7.48 -34.26
CA ASP A 644 41.10 7.82 -34.42
C ASP A 644 41.87 6.74 -35.21
N LEU A 645 41.57 5.45 -35.02
CA LEU A 645 42.11 4.37 -35.88
C LEU A 645 41.63 4.49 -37.34
N GLU A 646 40.37 4.89 -37.56
CA GLU A 646 39.80 5.13 -38.90
C GLU A 646 40.43 6.39 -39.52
N GLY A 647 40.58 7.50 -38.78
CA GLY A 647 41.30 8.70 -39.22
C GLY A 647 42.81 8.48 -39.45
N LEU A 648 43.43 7.49 -38.79
CA LEU A 648 44.77 7.03 -39.12
C LEU A 648 44.82 6.28 -40.47
N ASN A 649 43.77 5.54 -40.87
CA ASN A 649 43.66 5.00 -42.22
C ASN A 649 43.46 6.10 -43.27
N ASP A 650 42.64 7.11 -42.99
CA ASP A 650 42.42 8.23 -43.93
C ASP A 650 43.73 9.00 -44.24
N LYS A 651 44.63 9.13 -43.26
CA LYS A 651 46.00 9.65 -43.48
C LYS A 651 46.81 8.76 -44.44
N ILE A 652 46.74 7.43 -44.30
CA ILE A 652 47.40 6.48 -45.21
C ILE A 652 46.84 6.64 -46.64
N HIS A 653 45.52 6.58 -46.80
CA HIS A 653 44.87 6.63 -48.11
C HIS A 653 45.04 7.99 -48.80
N SER A 654 45.02 9.09 -48.04
CA SER A 654 45.32 10.44 -48.55
C SER A 654 46.74 10.54 -49.09
N LEU A 655 47.72 10.01 -48.34
CA LEU A 655 49.13 10.00 -48.75
C LEU A 655 49.37 9.09 -49.97
N PHE A 656 48.77 7.90 -50.01
CA PHE A 656 48.84 7.01 -51.18
C PHE A 656 48.22 7.66 -52.43
N SER A 657 47.07 8.32 -52.29
CA SER A 657 46.40 9.03 -53.39
C SER A 657 47.23 10.20 -53.92
N ALA A 658 47.81 11.01 -53.01
CA ALA A 658 48.70 12.13 -53.36
C ALA A 658 50.01 11.67 -54.03
N ILE A 659 50.49 10.46 -53.72
CA ILE A 659 51.69 9.85 -54.29
C ILE A 659 51.39 9.00 -55.55
N GLY A 660 50.12 8.73 -55.86
CA GLY A 660 49.71 7.89 -57.00
C GLY A 660 49.90 6.38 -56.78
N LEU A 661 50.10 5.93 -55.54
CA LEU A 661 50.19 4.51 -55.18
C LEU A 661 48.78 3.91 -55.03
N PRO A 662 48.54 2.66 -55.45
CA PRO A 662 49.49 1.71 -56.04
C PRO A 662 49.72 1.85 -57.55
N GLY A 663 48.98 2.71 -58.25
CA GLY A 663 49.01 2.84 -59.72
C GLY A 663 50.41 3.07 -60.31
N SER A 664 51.23 3.88 -59.63
CA SER A 664 52.62 4.19 -60.01
C SER A 664 53.55 2.97 -60.00
N LEU A 665 53.31 1.98 -59.13
CA LEU A 665 54.00 0.67 -59.16
C LEU A 665 53.41 -0.24 -60.24
N GLN A 666 52.08 -0.34 -60.31
CA GLN A 666 51.39 -1.23 -61.26
C GLN A 666 51.71 -0.91 -62.73
N ALA A 667 51.88 0.37 -63.08
CA ALA A 667 52.20 0.81 -64.44
C ALA A 667 53.54 0.27 -64.96
N LEU A 668 54.50 -0.05 -64.06
CA LEU A 668 55.86 -0.50 -64.37
C LEU A 668 56.04 -2.03 -64.34
N GLU A 669 55.20 -2.79 -63.62
CA GLU A 669 55.41 -4.24 -63.50
C GLU A 669 55.16 -4.99 -64.82
N LYS A 670 54.29 -4.48 -65.70
CA LYS A 670 54.14 -4.93 -67.11
C LYS A 670 53.75 -3.78 -68.05
N PRO A 671 54.58 -3.43 -69.07
CA PRO A 671 54.21 -2.43 -70.08
C PRO A 671 53.19 -2.94 -71.11
N LEU A 672 53.07 -4.27 -71.27
CA LEU A 672 52.10 -4.93 -72.15
C LEU A 672 51.05 -5.69 -71.32
N GLY A 673 49.78 -5.41 -71.60
CA GLY A 673 48.63 -5.99 -70.89
C GLY A 673 48.13 -5.16 -69.70
N LEU A 674 47.17 -5.73 -68.96
CA LEU A 674 46.54 -5.14 -67.78
C LEU A 674 47.23 -5.59 -66.48
N PRO A 675 47.26 -4.77 -65.41
CA PRO A 675 47.71 -5.20 -64.09
C PRO A 675 46.84 -6.34 -63.52
N PRO A 676 47.41 -7.40 -62.92
CA PRO A 676 46.64 -8.51 -62.37
C PRO A 676 45.64 -8.10 -61.27
N SER A 677 45.97 -7.09 -60.47
CA SER A 677 45.09 -6.46 -59.48
C SER A 677 43.84 -5.86 -60.13
N LEU A 678 44.02 -5.07 -61.19
CA LEU A 678 42.91 -4.46 -61.92
C LEU A 678 42.04 -5.50 -62.63
N VAL A 679 42.65 -6.57 -63.18
CA VAL A 679 41.90 -7.71 -63.74
C VAL A 679 41.08 -8.40 -62.66
N GLN A 680 41.65 -8.64 -61.47
CA GLN A 680 40.94 -9.22 -60.33
C GLN A 680 39.79 -8.30 -59.84
N HIS A 681 40.01 -6.99 -59.77
CA HIS A 681 38.97 -6.00 -59.44
C HIS A 681 37.84 -6.01 -60.47
N ALA A 682 38.17 -6.02 -61.76
CA ALA A 682 37.19 -6.10 -62.84
C ALA A 682 36.44 -7.45 -62.87
N GLU A 683 37.11 -8.56 -62.57
CA GLU A 683 36.49 -9.88 -62.47
C GLU A 683 35.54 -9.96 -61.26
N GLU A 684 35.92 -9.43 -60.10
CA GLU A 684 35.04 -9.32 -58.92
C GLU A 684 33.76 -8.54 -59.26
N LEU A 685 33.89 -7.41 -59.97
CA LEU A 685 32.75 -6.60 -60.41
C LEU A 685 31.85 -7.32 -61.43
N ARG A 686 32.42 -8.11 -62.35
CA ARG A 686 31.67 -8.93 -63.31
C ARG A 686 30.95 -10.10 -62.64
N GLN A 687 31.65 -10.84 -61.76
CA GLN A 687 31.07 -11.97 -61.02
C GLN A 687 29.95 -11.52 -60.07
N ALA A 688 30.04 -10.32 -59.51
CA ALA A 688 29.03 -9.74 -58.62
C ALA A 688 27.84 -9.06 -59.34
N ASP A 689 27.85 -8.98 -60.68
CA ASP A 689 26.98 -8.10 -61.48
C ASP A 689 26.88 -6.70 -60.85
N ALA A 690 28.02 -6.02 -60.73
CA ALA A 690 28.14 -4.78 -59.96
C ALA A 690 27.05 -3.74 -60.24
N ILE A 691 26.74 -3.51 -61.52
CA ILE A 691 25.76 -2.50 -61.95
C ILE A 691 24.32 -3.00 -61.74
N GLY A 692 24.02 -4.27 -62.05
CA GLY A 692 22.72 -4.87 -61.77
C GLY A 692 22.42 -4.97 -60.28
N ARG A 693 23.40 -5.38 -59.45
CA ARG A 693 23.34 -5.39 -57.98
C ARG A 693 23.06 -4.00 -57.44
N LEU A 694 23.81 -2.97 -57.86
CA LEU A 694 23.58 -1.60 -57.41
C LEU A 694 22.17 -1.09 -57.77
N ARG A 695 21.77 -1.20 -59.05
CA ARG A 695 20.43 -0.78 -59.51
C ARG A 695 19.33 -1.54 -58.78
N LYS A 696 19.49 -2.85 -58.55
CA LYS A 696 18.58 -3.65 -57.73
C LYS A 696 18.50 -3.13 -56.29
N SER A 697 19.64 -2.90 -55.64
CA SER A 697 19.71 -2.38 -54.26
C SER A 697 19.01 -1.02 -54.11
N PHE A 698 19.16 -0.10 -55.07
CA PHE A 698 18.36 1.13 -55.12
C PHE A 698 16.85 0.82 -55.20
N THR A 699 16.41 -0.06 -56.11
CA THR A 699 14.96 -0.40 -56.19
C THR A 699 14.42 -1.14 -54.96
N ASP A 700 15.27 -1.88 -54.23
CA ASP A 700 14.87 -2.56 -53.00
C ASP A 700 14.79 -1.59 -51.81
N ILE A 701 15.64 -0.55 -51.78
CA ILE A 701 15.52 0.59 -50.84
C ILE A 701 14.26 1.42 -51.15
N ASP A 702 14.00 1.74 -52.42
CA ASP A 702 12.79 2.50 -52.81
C ASP A 702 11.49 1.75 -52.41
N LYS A 703 11.48 0.41 -52.48
CA LYS A 703 10.35 -0.41 -51.97
C LYS A 703 10.21 -0.36 -50.46
N LEU A 704 11.32 -0.47 -49.71
CA LEU A 704 11.30 -0.40 -48.25
C LEU A 704 10.80 0.96 -47.78
N ARG A 705 11.37 2.05 -48.32
CA ARG A 705 10.93 3.43 -48.06
C ARG A 705 9.44 3.63 -48.36
N ALA A 706 8.95 3.11 -49.49
CA ALA A 706 7.53 3.21 -49.84
C ALA A 706 6.62 2.42 -48.87
N ALA A 707 7.06 1.26 -48.37
CA ALA A 707 6.34 0.50 -47.37
C ALA A 707 6.32 1.21 -46.01
N ASP A 708 7.45 1.79 -45.58
CA ASP A 708 7.55 2.53 -44.32
C ASP A 708 6.65 3.77 -44.33
N ILE A 709 6.63 4.52 -45.44
CA ILE A 709 5.74 5.68 -45.61
C ILE A 709 4.27 5.24 -45.54
N ALA A 710 3.88 4.15 -46.22
CA ALA A 710 2.49 3.67 -46.19
C ALA A 710 2.03 3.23 -44.78
N ILE A 711 2.94 2.65 -43.96
CA ILE A 711 2.64 2.28 -42.57
C ILE A 711 2.55 3.54 -41.68
N PHE A 712 3.36 4.57 -41.96
CA PHE A 712 3.29 5.86 -41.28
C PHE A 712 1.98 6.60 -41.58
N GLU A 713 1.58 6.66 -42.85
CA GLU A 713 0.30 7.22 -43.31
C GLU A 713 -0.90 6.50 -42.68
N GLU A 714 -0.83 5.17 -42.50
CA GLU A 714 -1.85 4.39 -41.79
C GLU A 714 -1.99 4.83 -40.31
N GLY A 715 -0.87 5.19 -39.66
CA GLY A 715 -0.85 5.70 -38.28
C GLY A 715 -1.35 7.13 -38.16
N THR A 716 -0.81 8.06 -38.96
CA THR A 716 -1.21 9.48 -38.91
C THR A 716 -2.67 9.70 -39.31
N SER A 717 -3.18 8.92 -40.27
CA SER A 717 -4.60 8.90 -40.64
C SER A 717 -5.50 8.46 -39.46
N ALA A 718 -5.06 7.48 -38.65
CA ALA A 718 -5.81 7.07 -37.47
C ALA A 718 -5.85 8.15 -36.36
N LEU A 719 -4.75 8.90 -36.16
CA LEU A 719 -4.73 10.06 -35.25
C LEU A 719 -5.63 11.20 -35.75
N ALA A 720 -5.63 11.47 -37.05
CA ALA A 720 -6.49 12.48 -37.66
C ALA A 720 -7.99 12.12 -37.51
N ALA A 721 -8.35 10.85 -37.67
CA ALA A 721 -9.72 10.36 -37.50
C ALA A 721 -10.24 10.48 -36.05
N GLU A 722 -9.42 10.14 -35.04
CA GLU A 722 -9.82 10.32 -33.62
C GLU A 722 -10.02 11.80 -33.27
N ARG A 723 -9.17 12.68 -33.81
CA ARG A 723 -9.32 14.14 -33.64
C ARG A 723 -10.62 14.65 -34.26
N GLU A 724 -11.02 14.17 -35.44
CA GLU A 724 -12.30 14.55 -36.04
C GLU A 724 -13.49 14.02 -35.22
N GLU A 725 -13.42 12.77 -34.75
CA GLU A 725 -14.44 12.16 -33.89
C GLU A 725 -14.64 12.93 -32.57
N ASP A 726 -13.56 13.26 -31.87
CA ASP A 726 -13.63 14.02 -30.61
C ASP A 726 -14.08 15.48 -30.83
N GLN A 727 -13.63 16.15 -31.90
CA GLN A 727 -14.16 17.48 -32.26
C GLN A 727 -15.64 17.43 -32.63
N LYS A 728 -16.11 16.36 -33.27
CA LYS A 728 -17.54 16.16 -33.60
C LYS A 728 -18.36 15.90 -32.34
N ALA A 729 -17.84 15.17 -31.36
CA ALA A 729 -18.47 14.98 -30.06
C ALA A 729 -18.55 16.30 -29.26
N ARG A 730 -17.46 17.09 -29.21
CA ARG A 730 -17.45 18.45 -28.60
C ARG A 730 -18.53 19.36 -29.21
N ARG A 731 -18.68 19.35 -30.53
CA ARG A 731 -19.73 20.13 -31.24
C ARG A 731 -21.16 19.63 -30.96
N LYS A 732 -21.33 18.36 -30.59
CA LYS A 732 -22.61 17.70 -30.31
C LYS A 732 -23.09 17.89 -28.87
N TYR A 733 -22.18 17.84 -27.89
CA TYR A 733 -22.51 17.86 -26.46
C TYR A 733 -22.10 19.12 -25.70
N GLY A 734 -21.21 19.94 -26.27
CA GLY A 734 -20.62 21.10 -25.61
C GLY A 734 -19.44 20.74 -24.70
N THR A 735 -18.53 21.69 -24.49
CA THR A 735 -17.30 21.53 -23.68
C THR A 735 -17.58 21.14 -22.23
N ASP A 736 -18.67 21.64 -21.67
CA ASP A 736 -18.97 21.54 -20.24
C ASP A 736 -19.53 20.15 -19.87
N ARG A 737 -20.00 19.39 -20.87
CA ARG A 737 -20.48 18.01 -20.73
C ARG A 737 -19.50 16.99 -21.32
N TRP A 738 -18.80 17.35 -22.39
CA TRP A 738 -17.73 16.53 -22.97
C TRP A 738 -16.39 16.80 -22.26
N THR A 739 -16.30 16.35 -21.00
CA THR A 739 -15.21 16.65 -20.05
C THR A 739 -13.82 16.06 -20.39
N ARG A 740 -13.66 15.48 -21.58
CA ARG A 740 -12.43 14.80 -22.02
C ARG A 740 -11.39 15.81 -22.54
N PRO A 741 -10.07 15.59 -22.34
CA PRO A 741 -9.02 16.39 -22.98
C PRO A 741 -9.03 16.19 -24.50
N GLU A 742 -8.64 17.24 -25.24
CA GLU A 742 -8.51 17.19 -26.71
C GLU A 742 -7.30 16.32 -27.09
N SER A 743 -7.38 15.64 -28.22
CA SER A 743 -6.39 14.70 -28.75
C SER A 743 -4.94 15.21 -28.77
N GLN A 744 -4.73 16.53 -28.82
CA GLN A 744 -3.41 17.18 -28.79
C GLN A 744 -3.02 17.74 -27.40
N SER A 745 -3.97 17.97 -26.49
CA SER A 745 -3.70 18.40 -25.10
C SER A 745 -3.67 17.24 -24.10
N ASP A 746 -4.10 16.05 -24.51
CA ASP A 746 -3.92 14.81 -23.76
C ASP A 746 -2.43 14.44 -23.59
N ALA A 747 -2.06 13.95 -22.41
CA ALA A 747 -0.68 13.67 -22.03
C ALA A 747 -0.06 12.43 -22.73
N GLN A 748 -0.87 11.59 -23.38
CA GLN A 748 -0.41 10.54 -24.29
C GLN A 748 -0.56 10.99 -25.75
N GLY A 749 -1.71 11.53 -26.14
CA GLY A 749 -1.99 12.01 -27.49
C GLY A 749 -0.96 13.03 -28.00
N GLY A 750 -0.62 14.04 -27.20
CA GLY A 750 0.40 15.03 -27.56
C GLY A 750 1.80 14.43 -27.80
N LYS A 751 2.14 13.30 -27.17
CA LYS A 751 3.39 12.58 -27.43
C LYS A 751 3.36 11.80 -28.74
N LEU A 752 2.20 11.22 -29.09
CA LEU A 752 2.02 10.52 -30.36
C LEU A 752 2.10 11.49 -31.55
N TRP A 753 1.59 12.72 -31.40
CA TRP A 753 1.79 13.77 -32.39
C TRP A 753 3.26 14.18 -32.50
N GLY A 754 3.95 14.47 -31.38
CA GLY A 754 5.38 14.81 -31.42
C GLY A 754 6.27 13.70 -32.01
N HIS A 755 5.95 12.43 -31.75
CA HIS A 755 6.68 11.30 -32.35
C HIS A 755 6.38 11.13 -33.85
N ALA A 756 5.23 11.60 -34.35
CA ALA A 756 4.97 11.67 -35.78
C ALA A 756 5.88 12.71 -36.46
N ASP A 757 6.03 13.90 -35.86
CA ASP A 757 6.92 14.95 -36.34
C ASP A 757 8.40 14.49 -36.38
N GLU A 758 8.84 13.70 -35.37
CA GLU A 758 10.16 13.06 -35.34
C GLU A 758 10.37 12.10 -36.52
N ILE A 759 9.37 11.25 -36.81
CA ILE A 759 9.42 10.27 -37.91
C ILE A 759 9.44 10.94 -39.28
N GLU A 760 8.67 12.03 -39.47
CA GLU A 760 8.75 12.85 -40.69
C GLU A 760 10.15 13.47 -40.86
N GLY A 761 10.77 13.91 -39.77
CA GLY A 761 12.18 14.35 -39.74
C GLY A 761 13.17 13.27 -40.21
N TYR A 762 12.98 12.01 -39.80
CA TYR A 762 13.80 10.89 -40.29
C TYR A 762 13.62 10.65 -41.80
N PHE A 763 12.40 10.69 -42.32
CA PHE A 763 12.15 10.54 -43.77
C PHE A 763 12.75 11.68 -44.61
N ALA A 764 12.77 12.91 -44.07
CA ALA A 764 13.43 14.04 -44.73
C ALA A 764 14.96 13.87 -44.78
N SER A 765 15.56 13.43 -43.66
CA SER A 765 17.01 13.18 -43.56
C SER A 765 17.47 12.00 -44.43
N SER A 766 16.68 10.92 -44.47
CA SER A 766 16.98 9.75 -45.28
C SER A 766 16.86 10.05 -46.78
N ALA A 767 15.85 10.82 -47.21
CA ALA A 767 15.69 11.23 -48.60
C ALA A 767 16.85 12.08 -49.12
N SER A 768 17.41 12.97 -48.28
CA SER A 768 18.62 13.73 -48.60
C SER A 768 19.85 12.80 -48.75
N SER A 769 20.00 11.87 -47.81
CA SER A 769 21.10 10.89 -47.79
C SER A 769 21.07 9.94 -49.00
N ASP A 770 19.90 9.41 -49.35
CA ASP A 770 19.68 8.59 -50.54
C ASP A 770 19.98 9.37 -51.84
N GLY A 771 19.73 10.68 -51.84
CA GLY A 771 20.10 11.59 -52.94
C GLY A 771 21.61 11.64 -53.16
N VAL A 772 22.39 11.85 -52.10
CA VAL A 772 23.87 11.89 -52.16
C VAL A 772 24.44 10.54 -52.63
N VAL A 773 23.87 9.41 -52.22
CA VAL A 773 24.32 8.09 -52.68
C VAL A 773 23.99 7.86 -54.17
N ARG A 774 22.86 8.36 -54.67
CA ARG A 774 22.53 8.33 -56.11
C ARG A 774 23.45 9.24 -56.93
N GLU A 775 23.78 10.43 -56.43
CA GLU A 775 24.75 11.34 -57.08
C GLU A 775 26.16 10.73 -57.13
N LYS A 776 26.62 10.10 -56.05
CA LYS A 776 27.88 9.33 -56.05
C LYS A 776 27.87 8.19 -57.06
N PHE A 777 26.72 7.53 -57.28
CA PHE A 777 26.61 6.50 -58.30
C PHE A 777 26.68 7.07 -59.72
N THR A 778 25.85 8.05 -60.08
CA THR A 778 25.83 8.63 -61.43
C THR A 778 27.17 9.26 -61.82
N ALA A 779 27.85 9.92 -60.87
CA ALA A 779 29.17 10.51 -61.09
C ALA A 779 30.31 9.51 -61.36
N ASN A 780 30.08 8.19 -61.24
CA ASN A 780 31.07 7.15 -61.50
C ASN A 780 30.54 6.00 -62.40
N GLU A 781 29.28 6.05 -62.84
CA GLU A 781 28.62 4.98 -63.59
C GLU A 781 29.34 4.64 -64.91
N GLU A 782 29.88 5.65 -65.62
CA GLU A 782 30.70 5.44 -66.83
C GLU A 782 31.98 4.62 -66.55
N LEU A 783 32.69 4.91 -65.46
CA LEU A 783 33.92 4.19 -65.08
C LEU A 783 33.62 2.77 -64.60
N LEU A 784 32.48 2.55 -63.95
CA LEU A 784 31.99 1.22 -63.59
C LEU A 784 31.59 0.41 -64.84
N HIS A 785 31.01 1.04 -65.86
CA HIS A 785 30.75 0.40 -67.15
C HIS A 785 32.05 -0.03 -67.87
N VAL A 786 33.13 0.76 -67.78
CA VAL A 786 34.45 0.38 -68.30
C VAL A 786 35.03 -0.83 -67.54
N LEU A 787 34.97 -0.83 -66.21
CA LEU A 787 35.44 -1.94 -65.36
C LEU A 787 34.66 -3.24 -65.59
N CYS A 788 33.33 -3.16 -65.70
CA CYS A 788 32.46 -4.31 -65.95
C CYS A 788 32.51 -4.80 -67.41
N GLY A 789 33.16 -4.04 -68.30
CA GLY A 789 33.32 -4.39 -69.71
C GLY A 789 34.29 -5.54 -69.94
N SER A 790 34.43 -5.95 -71.21
CA SER A 790 35.43 -6.94 -71.63
C SER A 790 36.86 -6.45 -71.39
N ASP A 791 37.80 -7.37 -71.17
CA ASP A 791 39.23 -7.03 -70.97
C ASP A 791 39.81 -6.20 -72.14
N ARG A 792 39.26 -6.38 -73.35
CA ARG A 792 39.62 -5.56 -74.52
C ARG A 792 39.24 -4.09 -74.32
N GLY A 793 38.02 -3.80 -73.89
CA GLY A 793 37.60 -2.42 -73.59
C GLY A 793 38.38 -1.79 -72.44
N LEU A 794 38.81 -2.60 -71.47
CA LEU A 794 39.68 -2.17 -70.38
C LEU A 794 41.12 -1.89 -70.87
N MET A 795 41.61 -2.62 -71.88
CA MET A 795 42.87 -2.30 -72.58
C MET A 795 42.74 -1.06 -73.48
N ASP A 796 41.60 -0.86 -74.14
CA ASP A 796 41.35 0.32 -74.98
C ASP A 796 41.31 1.62 -74.13
N PHE A 797 40.90 1.55 -72.85
CA PHE A 797 40.92 2.67 -71.89
C PHE A 797 42.30 2.94 -71.26
N VAL A 798 43.20 1.95 -71.18
CA VAL A 798 44.47 2.06 -70.47
C VAL A 798 45.65 2.12 -71.47
N PRO A 799 46.27 3.30 -71.70
CA PRO A 799 47.34 3.46 -72.68
C PRO A 799 48.46 2.42 -72.56
N SER A 800 48.89 1.88 -73.71
CA SER A 800 50.01 0.93 -73.78
C SER A 800 51.35 1.68 -73.72
N SER A 801 52.14 1.43 -72.67
CA SER A 801 53.44 2.10 -72.49
C SER A 801 54.53 1.42 -73.33
N SER A 802 55.15 2.20 -74.23
CA SER A 802 56.03 1.69 -75.28
C SER A 802 57.52 1.71 -74.90
N GLN A 803 57.93 0.98 -73.85
CA GLN A 803 59.36 0.77 -73.58
C GLN A 803 59.71 -0.63 -73.04
N ARG A 804 60.94 -1.06 -73.34
CA ARG A 804 61.56 -2.32 -72.92
C ARG A 804 62.68 -2.04 -71.91
N ASP A 805 62.99 -3.06 -71.11
CA ASP A 805 64.10 -3.19 -70.17
C ASP A 805 64.20 -2.14 -69.05
N THR A 806 63.85 -2.57 -67.83
CA THR A 806 63.99 -1.77 -66.61
C THR A 806 65.44 -1.78 -66.10
N ASN A 807 66.01 -0.59 -65.89
CA ASN A 807 67.32 -0.42 -65.26
C ASN A 807 67.38 -1.15 -63.90
N PRO A 808 68.43 -1.95 -63.59
CA PRO A 808 68.57 -2.63 -62.30
C PRO A 808 68.47 -1.71 -61.08
N GLU A 809 68.92 -0.45 -61.16
CA GLU A 809 68.75 0.53 -60.07
C GLU A 809 67.28 0.91 -59.84
N LEU A 810 66.51 1.10 -60.91
CA LEU A 810 65.07 1.35 -60.83
C LEU A 810 64.36 0.14 -60.21
N LYS A 811 64.72 -1.08 -60.64
CA LYS A 811 64.19 -2.33 -60.09
C LYS A 811 64.48 -2.48 -58.59
N ALA A 812 65.64 -2.05 -58.12
CA ALA A 812 65.97 -2.00 -56.69
C ALA A 812 65.09 -1.00 -55.92
N SER A 813 64.85 0.21 -56.47
CA SER A 813 63.96 1.22 -55.85
C SER A 813 62.50 0.76 -55.78
N VAL A 814 62.00 0.10 -56.84
CA VAL A 814 60.67 -0.54 -56.87
C VAL A 814 60.57 -1.63 -55.80
N GLY A 815 61.62 -2.44 -55.61
CA GLY A 815 61.69 -3.44 -54.55
C GLY A 815 61.59 -2.85 -53.14
N LYS A 816 62.28 -1.74 -52.86
CA LYS A 816 62.17 -1.02 -51.57
C LYS A 816 60.75 -0.50 -51.34
N LEU A 817 60.20 0.23 -52.31
CA LEU A 817 58.88 0.86 -52.21
C LEU A 817 57.78 -0.19 -52.07
N ARG A 818 57.90 -1.33 -52.77
CA ARG A 818 57.01 -2.49 -52.62
C ARG A 818 57.12 -3.13 -51.24
N SER A 819 58.28 -3.15 -50.57
CA SER A 819 58.36 -3.63 -49.17
C SER A 819 57.57 -2.71 -48.24
N ALA A 820 57.93 -1.42 -48.23
CA ALA A 820 57.30 -0.44 -47.34
C ALA A 820 55.77 -0.33 -47.54
N TYR A 821 55.29 -0.44 -48.78
CA TYR A 821 53.86 -0.53 -49.09
C TYR A 821 53.20 -1.79 -48.49
N ASN A 822 53.84 -2.96 -48.61
CA ASN A 822 53.32 -4.20 -47.99
C ASN A 822 53.33 -4.13 -46.45
N ASP A 823 54.29 -3.42 -45.85
CA ASP A 823 54.36 -3.25 -44.40
C ASP A 823 53.24 -2.33 -43.87
N ILE A 824 52.82 -1.32 -44.64
CA ILE A 824 51.59 -0.55 -44.32
C ILE A 824 50.32 -1.40 -44.54
N LEU A 825 50.24 -2.24 -45.58
CA LEU A 825 49.09 -3.15 -45.74
C LEU A 825 48.98 -4.18 -44.59
N ARG A 826 50.11 -4.62 -44.02
CA ARG A 826 50.14 -5.45 -42.80
C ARG A 826 49.59 -4.69 -41.59
N LEU A 827 49.99 -3.42 -41.42
CA LEU A 827 49.47 -2.53 -40.39
C LEU A 827 47.95 -2.34 -40.52
N GLU A 828 47.45 -2.01 -41.71
CA GLU A 828 46.02 -1.83 -41.96
C GLU A 828 45.20 -3.11 -41.67
N SER A 829 45.73 -4.29 -42.06
CA SER A 829 45.12 -5.59 -41.75
C SER A 829 45.12 -5.90 -40.24
N ARG A 830 46.19 -5.53 -39.52
CA ARG A 830 46.29 -5.65 -38.06
C ARG A 830 45.27 -4.75 -37.35
N ARG A 831 45.19 -3.49 -37.78
CA ARG A 831 44.25 -2.49 -37.29
C ARG A 831 42.80 -2.90 -37.49
N ARG A 832 42.44 -3.40 -38.67
CA ARG A 832 41.07 -3.87 -38.98
C ARG A 832 40.61 -4.95 -37.98
N LYS A 833 41.47 -5.95 -37.72
CA LYS A 833 41.22 -6.98 -36.70
C LYS A 833 41.18 -6.42 -35.28
N LYS A 834 41.97 -5.40 -34.96
CA LYS A 834 41.91 -4.68 -33.66
C LYS A 834 40.54 -4.01 -33.48
N VAL A 835 40.05 -3.27 -34.48
CA VAL A 835 38.73 -2.63 -34.46
C VAL A 835 37.59 -3.66 -34.32
N GLU A 836 37.66 -4.78 -35.03
CA GLU A 836 36.71 -5.90 -34.88
C GLU A 836 36.71 -6.47 -33.45
N THR A 837 37.90 -6.70 -32.88
CA THR A 837 38.09 -7.22 -31.51
C THR A 837 37.60 -6.23 -30.46
N LEU A 838 37.88 -4.93 -30.61
CA LEU A 838 37.37 -3.86 -29.73
C LEU A 838 35.84 -3.78 -29.76
N ARG A 839 35.23 -3.81 -30.96
CA ARG A 839 33.78 -3.86 -31.13
C ARG A 839 33.17 -5.15 -30.55
N GLU A 840 33.90 -6.26 -30.50
CA GLU A 840 33.43 -7.49 -29.83
C GLU A 840 33.57 -7.40 -28.29
N ASN A 841 34.68 -6.88 -27.78
CA ASN A 841 34.91 -6.72 -26.34
C ASN A 841 33.94 -5.71 -25.71
N ALA A 842 33.67 -4.58 -26.36
CA ALA A 842 32.65 -3.62 -25.89
C ALA A 842 31.25 -4.23 -25.78
N ARG A 843 30.88 -5.14 -26.71
CA ARG A 843 29.62 -5.91 -26.66
C ARG A 843 29.60 -7.02 -25.59
N LYS A 844 30.74 -7.36 -24.99
CA LYS A 844 30.87 -8.33 -23.88
C LYS A 844 30.97 -7.68 -22.50
N ASP A 845 31.22 -6.36 -22.43
CA ASP A 845 31.27 -5.61 -21.18
C ASP A 845 29.87 -5.36 -20.61
N ASP A 846 29.33 -6.37 -19.91
CA ASP A 846 28.16 -6.22 -19.07
C ASP A 846 28.55 -5.67 -17.68
N ILE A 847 28.01 -4.49 -17.36
CA ILE A 847 28.19 -3.83 -16.07
C ILE A 847 27.10 -4.21 -15.05
N LYS A 848 25.96 -4.75 -15.48
CA LYS A 848 24.78 -5.04 -14.63
C LYS A 848 25.13 -5.81 -13.35
N PRO A 849 25.90 -6.92 -13.36
CA PRO A 849 26.18 -7.67 -12.14
C PRO A 849 27.06 -6.91 -11.13
N ASP A 850 27.79 -5.86 -11.53
CA ASP A 850 28.64 -5.09 -10.62
C ASP A 850 27.97 -3.78 -10.16
N ILE A 851 27.24 -3.09 -11.05
CA ILE A 851 26.35 -1.99 -10.65
C ILE A 851 25.35 -2.46 -9.58
N LEU A 852 24.80 -3.69 -9.69
CA LEU A 852 23.85 -4.21 -8.70
C LEU A 852 24.49 -4.48 -7.33
N LYS A 853 25.76 -4.89 -7.29
CA LYS A 853 26.52 -5.02 -6.01
C LYS A 853 26.74 -3.65 -5.38
N GLU A 854 27.07 -2.65 -6.19
CA GLU A 854 27.35 -1.29 -5.72
C GLU A 854 26.06 -0.56 -5.30
N ALA A 855 24.95 -0.75 -6.02
CA ALA A 855 23.63 -0.31 -5.60
C ALA A 855 23.26 -0.91 -4.23
N ALA A 856 23.41 -2.23 -4.05
CA ALA A 856 23.16 -2.89 -2.76
C ALA A 856 24.13 -2.44 -1.64
N ARG A 857 25.34 -1.97 -1.97
CA ARG A 857 26.27 -1.32 -1.02
C ARG A 857 25.76 0.05 -0.60
N LEU A 858 25.28 0.86 -1.55
CA LEU A 858 24.70 2.19 -1.31
C LEU A 858 23.38 2.11 -0.53
N GLU A 859 22.47 1.18 -0.88
CA GLU A 859 21.22 0.89 -0.13
C GLU A 859 21.49 0.61 1.35
N ARG A 860 22.50 -0.22 1.65
CA ARG A 860 22.91 -0.53 3.04
C ARG A 860 23.57 0.63 3.78
N THR A 861 24.21 1.55 3.06
CA THR A 861 24.96 2.66 3.66
C THR A 861 24.06 3.88 3.90
N TYR A 862 23.09 4.12 3.02
CA TYR A 862 22.21 5.31 3.05
C TYR A 862 20.72 4.95 2.84
N PRO A 863 20.11 4.09 3.67
CA PRO A 863 18.74 3.56 3.46
C PRO A 863 17.60 4.58 3.51
N SER A 864 17.90 5.86 3.80
CA SER A 864 16.93 6.97 3.83
C SER A 864 17.10 7.99 2.70
N THR A 865 18.13 7.83 1.84
CA THR A 865 18.46 8.72 0.74
C THR A 865 18.22 8.03 -0.60
N ALA A 866 17.50 8.69 -1.52
CA ALA A 866 17.27 8.15 -2.85
C ALA A 866 18.60 8.00 -3.63
N ILE A 867 18.80 6.86 -4.28
CA ILE A 867 20.00 6.62 -5.12
C ILE A 867 19.88 7.47 -6.38
N VAL A 868 20.85 8.35 -6.61
CA VAL A 868 20.97 9.20 -7.80
C VAL A 868 22.13 8.67 -8.65
N PRO A 869 22.08 8.73 -10.01
CA PRO A 869 23.18 8.27 -10.87
C PRO A 869 24.56 8.85 -10.50
N ALA A 870 24.59 10.08 -9.99
CA ALA A 870 25.79 10.76 -9.49
C ALA A 870 26.57 9.97 -8.41
N HIS A 871 25.94 9.04 -7.69
CA HIS A 871 26.62 8.19 -6.71
C HIS A 871 27.48 7.08 -7.33
N PHE A 872 27.38 6.86 -8.65
CA PHE A 872 28.14 5.82 -9.38
C PHE A 872 29.28 6.38 -10.25
N GLU A 873 29.47 7.71 -10.32
CA GLU A 873 30.49 8.38 -11.14
C GLU A 873 31.90 7.83 -10.85
N ASP A 874 32.28 7.88 -9.57
CA ASP A 874 33.51 7.30 -8.99
C ASP A 874 33.74 5.81 -9.34
N PHE A 875 32.68 5.06 -9.66
CA PHE A 875 32.74 3.64 -10.01
C PHE A 875 32.82 3.43 -11.53
N PHE A 876 32.22 4.31 -12.33
CA PHE A 876 32.30 4.26 -13.79
C PHE A 876 33.71 4.55 -14.29
N GLU A 877 34.34 5.63 -13.83
CA GLU A 877 35.68 6.05 -14.24
C GLU A 877 36.69 4.92 -13.98
N LYS A 878 36.80 4.48 -12.72
CA LYS A 878 37.70 3.39 -12.29
C LYS A 878 37.45 2.05 -12.99
N ARG A 879 36.28 1.82 -13.60
CA ARG A 879 36.00 0.65 -14.45
C ARG A 879 36.44 0.86 -15.88
N LEU A 880 36.12 2.02 -16.47
CA LEU A 880 36.48 2.37 -17.85
C LEU A 880 37.99 2.47 -18.03
N ASP A 881 38.69 3.15 -17.12
CA ASP A 881 40.15 3.31 -17.15
C ASP A 881 40.83 1.93 -17.20
N ARG A 882 40.51 1.08 -16.22
CA ARG A 882 41.03 -0.29 -16.09
C ARG A 882 40.77 -1.19 -17.31
N LEU A 883 39.78 -0.88 -18.15
CA LEU A 883 39.43 -1.67 -19.34
C LEU A 883 39.97 -1.08 -20.66
N TYR A 884 40.07 0.25 -20.78
CA TYR A 884 40.31 0.94 -22.05
C TYR A 884 41.55 1.85 -22.06
N GLU A 885 42.10 2.23 -20.90
CA GLU A 885 43.39 2.95 -20.82
C GLU A 885 44.53 2.18 -21.52
N PRO A 886 44.68 0.83 -21.37
CA PRO A 886 45.70 0.08 -22.11
C PRO A 886 45.50 0.08 -23.64
N GLU A 887 44.29 0.35 -24.12
CA GLU A 887 43.96 0.38 -25.54
C GLU A 887 44.20 1.75 -26.19
N LEU A 888 44.02 2.83 -25.44
CA LEU A 888 44.54 4.17 -25.77
C LEU A 888 46.07 4.16 -25.80
N ASP A 889 46.68 3.59 -24.77
CA ASP A 889 48.13 3.42 -24.65
C ASP A 889 48.70 2.57 -25.82
N ALA A 890 47.89 1.70 -26.43
CA ALA A 890 48.23 0.96 -27.65
C ALA A 890 47.89 1.69 -28.96
N LEU A 891 46.94 2.64 -28.96
CA LEU A 891 46.63 3.53 -30.09
C LEU A 891 47.80 4.48 -30.36
N ASP A 892 48.34 5.13 -29.32
CA ASP A 892 49.49 6.04 -29.45
C ASP A 892 50.72 5.32 -30.03
N LYS A 893 51.00 4.10 -29.55
CA LYS A 893 52.10 3.26 -30.05
C LYS A 893 51.91 2.90 -31.52
N GLU A 894 50.68 2.61 -31.95
CA GLU A 894 50.37 2.31 -33.36
C GLU A 894 50.39 3.57 -34.25
N SER A 895 50.02 4.73 -33.71
CA SER A 895 50.15 6.03 -34.38
C SER A 895 51.63 6.34 -34.66
N LEU A 896 52.51 6.17 -33.66
CA LEU A 896 53.97 6.34 -33.81
C LEU A 896 54.60 5.33 -34.79
N GLU A 897 54.13 4.08 -34.82
CA GLU A 897 54.55 3.07 -35.80
C GLU A 897 54.13 3.47 -37.23
N GLN A 898 52.89 3.94 -37.41
CA GLN A 898 52.40 4.45 -38.69
C GLN A 898 53.22 5.65 -39.17
N ASP A 899 53.45 6.63 -38.30
CA ASP A 899 54.15 7.87 -38.62
C ASP A 899 55.60 7.62 -39.04
N ARG A 900 56.19 6.50 -38.60
CA ARG A 900 57.48 6.01 -39.08
C ARG A 900 57.37 5.34 -40.44
N LEU A 901 56.43 4.40 -40.62
CA LEU A 901 56.24 3.68 -41.88
C LEU A 901 55.87 4.60 -43.05
N LEU A 902 55.06 5.64 -42.79
CA LEU A 902 54.74 6.67 -43.79
C LEU A 902 56.00 7.42 -44.24
N LYS A 903 56.88 7.84 -43.31
CA LYS A 903 58.17 8.48 -43.65
C LYS A 903 59.12 7.55 -44.40
N GLU A 904 59.08 6.24 -44.12
CA GLU A 904 59.82 5.23 -44.89
C GLU A 904 59.25 5.04 -46.32
N VAL A 905 57.92 5.10 -46.51
CA VAL A 905 57.27 5.12 -47.84
C VAL A 905 57.56 6.42 -48.61
N GLU A 906 57.44 7.60 -47.98
CA GLU A 906 57.76 8.89 -48.61
C GLU A 906 59.20 8.93 -49.11
N ARG A 907 60.15 8.41 -48.31
CA ARG A 907 61.57 8.30 -48.68
C ARG A 907 61.78 7.32 -49.83
N ALA A 908 61.18 6.13 -49.77
CA ALA A 908 61.27 5.15 -50.85
C ALA A 908 60.64 5.68 -52.16
N ASN A 909 59.55 6.44 -52.06
CA ASN A 909 58.92 7.10 -53.18
C ASN A 909 59.77 8.25 -53.75
N ALA A 910 60.42 9.06 -52.90
CA ALA A 910 61.33 10.11 -53.36
C ALA A 910 62.55 9.53 -54.08
N GLU A 911 63.11 8.40 -53.59
CA GLU A 911 64.13 7.64 -54.33
C GLU A 911 63.60 7.15 -55.69
N PHE A 912 62.43 6.52 -55.71
CA PHE A 912 61.76 6.01 -56.91
C PHE A 912 61.47 7.11 -57.96
N GLU A 913 60.81 8.21 -57.57
CA GLU A 913 60.52 9.35 -58.44
C GLU A 913 61.81 10.00 -58.97
N SER A 914 62.89 10.05 -58.18
CA SER A 914 64.19 10.58 -58.66
C SER A 914 64.76 9.73 -59.81
N GLN A 915 64.59 8.41 -59.76
CA GLN A 915 65.05 7.50 -60.81
C GLN A 915 64.06 7.46 -62.00
N LYS A 916 62.75 7.48 -61.76
CA LYS A 916 61.69 7.61 -62.79
C LYS A 916 61.90 8.86 -63.66
N ARG A 917 62.23 10.00 -63.04
CA ARG A 917 62.55 11.27 -63.72
C ARG A 917 63.84 11.20 -64.55
N ARG A 918 64.86 10.47 -64.09
CA ARG A 918 66.12 10.24 -64.84
C ARG A 918 65.91 9.36 -66.08
N CYS A 919 64.94 8.45 -66.05
CA CYS A 919 64.65 7.54 -67.16
C CYS A 919 63.79 8.17 -68.29
N GLY A 920 63.19 9.35 -68.09
CA GLY A 920 62.57 10.13 -69.17
C GLY A 920 61.19 9.67 -69.63
N ASP A 921 60.36 9.18 -68.71
CA ASP A 921 59.09 8.52 -69.05
C ASP A 921 57.92 9.51 -69.30
N ARG A 922 57.48 9.63 -70.56
CA ARG A 922 56.24 10.34 -70.94
C ARG A 922 55.02 9.43 -71.06
N GLY A 923 55.20 8.14 -71.33
CA GLY A 923 54.10 7.22 -71.65
C GLY A 923 53.41 6.62 -70.42
N SER A 924 54.17 6.41 -69.33
CA SER A 924 53.60 5.87 -68.10
C SER A 924 52.65 6.84 -67.41
N ARG A 925 52.76 8.16 -67.59
CA ARG A 925 51.95 9.13 -66.82
C ARG A 925 50.45 9.09 -67.17
N GLU A 926 50.11 8.89 -68.44
CA GLU A 926 48.71 8.77 -68.88
C GLU A 926 48.14 7.39 -68.49
N ARG A 927 48.95 6.34 -68.58
CA ARG A 927 48.65 4.98 -68.07
C ARG A 927 48.42 4.98 -66.55
N GLU A 928 49.28 5.64 -65.80
CA GLU A 928 49.23 5.85 -64.34
C GLU A 928 47.92 6.55 -63.94
N GLN A 929 47.54 7.62 -64.64
CA GLN A 929 46.26 8.31 -64.41
C GLN A 929 45.03 7.47 -64.80
N ALA A 930 45.09 6.69 -65.89
CA ALA A 930 44.00 5.79 -66.28
C ALA A 930 43.79 4.68 -65.24
N LEU A 931 44.87 4.03 -64.79
CA LEU A 931 44.84 3.03 -63.73
C LEU A 931 44.34 3.61 -62.40
N GLN A 932 44.83 4.80 -61.99
CA GLN A 932 44.37 5.46 -60.75
C GLN A 932 42.86 5.78 -60.79
N LYS A 933 42.32 6.22 -61.93
CA LYS A 933 40.86 6.46 -62.09
C LYS A 933 40.05 5.16 -61.96
N LEU A 934 40.52 4.05 -62.52
CA LEU A 934 39.85 2.76 -62.46
C LEU A 934 39.88 2.15 -61.04
N ASP A 935 41.04 2.10 -60.39
CA ASP A 935 41.12 1.65 -58.98
C ASP A 935 40.28 2.57 -58.06
N SER A 936 40.28 3.89 -58.29
CA SER A 936 39.41 4.83 -57.56
C SER A 936 37.92 4.54 -57.75
N ALA A 937 37.48 4.16 -58.95
CA ALA A 937 36.09 3.80 -59.22
C ALA A 937 35.70 2.50 -58.50
N TYR A 938 36.59 1.51 -58.44
CA TYR A 938 36.38 0.27 -57.68
C TYR A 938 36.28 0.52 -56.16
N PHE A 939 37.11 1.39 -55.57
CA PHE A 939 36.97 1.77 -54.16
C PHE A 939 35.67 2.54 -53.89
N LYS A 940 35.26 3.47 -54.76
CA LYS A 940 33.96 4.15 -54.67
C LYS A 940 32.78 3.18 -54.82
N TYR A 941 32.89 2.14 -55.64
CA TYR A 941 31.87 1.08 -55.72
C TYR A 941 31.69 0.37 -54.37
N LYS A 942 32.79 0.05 -53.67
CA LYS A 942 32.74 -0.55 -52.33
C LYS A 942 32.17 0.42 -51.28
N GLU A 943 32.49 1.72 -51.39
CA GLU A 943 31.86 2.77 -50.59
C GLU A 943 30.34 2.84 -50.82
N ILE A 944 29.89 2.89 -52.08
CA ILE A 944 28.47 2.95 -52.46
C ILE A 944 27.72 1.69 -51.99
N ILE A 945 28.29 0.48 -52.14
CA ILE A 945 27.68 -0.75 -51.61
C ILE A 945 27.56 -0.69 -50.08
N ASN A 946 28.60 -0.26 -49.36
CA ASN A 946 28.53 -0.13 -47.91
C ASN A 946 27.44 0.88 -47.49
N ASN A 947 27.35 2.02 -48.17
CA ASN A 947 26.32 3.03 -47.92
C ASN A 947 24.90 2.50 -48.21
N LEU A 948 24.72 1.69 -49.26
CA LEU A 948 23.43 1.05 -49.57
C LEU A 948 23.07 -0.09 -48.61
N GLU A 949 24.04 -0.83 -48.08
CA GLU A 949 23.80 -1.86 -47.06
C GLU A 949 23.47 -1.23 -45.70
N VAL A 950 24.08 -0.08 -45.36
CA VAL A 950 23.67 0.78 -44.23
C VAL A 950 22.26 1.35 -44.44
N GLY A 951 21.95 1.94 -45.59
CA GLY A 951 20.62 2.48 -45.90
C GLY A 951 19.53 1.40 -45.88
N ARG A 952 19.81 0.23 -46.46
CA ARG A 952 18.91 -0.94 -46.37
C ARG A 952 18.69 -1.38 -44.93
N LYS A 953 19.74 -1.40 -44.08
CA LYS A 953 19.58 -1.71 -42.65
C LYS A 953 18.70 -0.65 -41.96
N PHE A 954 18.98 0.64 -42.19
CA PHE A 954 18.22 1.76 -41.63
C PHE A 954 16.72 1.62 -41.90
N TYR A 955 16.29 1.42 -43.15
CA TYR A 955 14.87 1.24 -43.46
C TYR A 955 14.29 -0.05 -42.85
N ASN A 956 15.04 -1.16 -42.75
CA ASN A 956 14.55 -2.37 -42.06
C ASN A 956 14.41 -2.20 -40.53
N ASP A 957 15.14 -1.27 -39.91
CA ASP A 957 14.98 -0.92 -38.51
C ASP A 957 13.89 0.15 -38.31
N LEU A 958 13.78 1.14 -39.22
CA LEU A 958 12.71 2.13 -39.27
C LEU A 958 11.33 1.47 -39.44
N ASN A 959 11.20 0.45 -40.28
CA ASN A 959 9.97 -0.33 -40.45
C ASN A 959 9.39 -0.84 -39.11
N LYS A 960 10.25 -1.26 -38.18
CA LYS A 960 9.87 -1.76 -36.85
C LYS A 960 9.38 -0.61 -35.96
N ILE A 961 10.07 0.53 -35.99
CA ILE A 961 9.72 1.74 -35.24
C ILE A 961 8.36 2.26 -35.71
N VAL A 962 8.19 2.44 -37.03
CA VAL A 962 6.95 2.97 -37.62
C VAL A 962 5.78 1.98 -37.46
N GLY A 963 6.02 0.68 -37.63
CA GLY A 963 4.98 -0.36 -37.47
C GLY A 963 4.58 -0.62 -36.02
N GLN A 964 5.51 -1.13 -35.21
CA GLN A 964 5.22 -1.58 -33.84
C GLN A 964 5.30 -0.45 -32.82
N GLY A 965 6.25 0.48 -32.97
CA GLY A 965 6.45 1.59 -32.04
C GLY A 965 5.43 2.73 -32.20
N PHE A 966 5.08 3.06 -33.44
CA PHE A 966 4.13 4.14 -33.74
C PHE A 966 2.73 3.62 -34.09
N ARG A 967 2.54 2.99 -35.25
CA ARG A 967 1.19 2.67 -35.78
C ARG A 967 0.37 1.79 -34.84
N ASP A 968 0.95 0.71 -34.31
CA ASP A 968 0.20 -0.23 -33.49
C ASP A 968 -0.14 0.35 -32.10
N VAL A 969 0.73 1.20 -31.54
CA VAL A 969 0.47 1.99 -30.33
C VAL A 969 -0.64 3.03 -30.58
N VAL A 970 -0.58 3.76 -31.70
CA VAL A 970 -1.61 4.70 -32.14
C VAL A 970 -2.97 4.01 -32.25
N LYS A 971 -3.04 2.86 -32.93
CA LYS A 971 -4.29 2.08 -33.06
C LYS A 971 -4.85 1.65 -31.70
N GLY A 972 -3.99 1.25 -30.77
CA GLY A 972 -4.37 0.94 -29.39
C GLY A 972 -4.96 2.15 -28.64
N TRP A 973 -4.28 3.30 -28.70
CA TRP A 973 -4.73 4.55 -28.07
C TRP A 973 -6.06 5.04 -28.67
N VAL A 974 -6.21 5.04 -30.00
CA VAL A 974 -7.47 5.40 -30.68
C VAL A 974 -8.61 4.43 -30.30
N ALA A 975 -8.34 3.13 -30.14
CA ALA A 975 -9.34 2.18 -29.68
C ALA A 975 -9.79 2.45 -28.22
N GLN A 976 -8.86 2.77 -27.33
CA GLN A 976 -9.17 3.19 -25.95
C GLN A 976 -10.00 4.48 -25.94
N ARG A 977 -9.56 5.51 -26.68
CA ARG A 977 -10.25 6.81 -26.80
C ARG A 977 -11.68 6.67 -27.36
N ARG A 978 -11.93 5.72 -28.26
CA ARG A 978 -13.28 5.37 -28.74
C ARG A 978 -14.14 4.63 -27.71
N MET A 979 -13.53 3.83 -26.83
CA MET A 979 -14.25 3.18 -25.73
C MET A 979 -14.67 4.19 -24.67
N GLU A 980 -13.75 5.06 -24.23
CA GLU A 980 -14.03 6.18 -23.32
C GLU A 980 -15.15 7.09 -23.85
N ALA A 981 -15.11 7.41 -25.15
CA ALA A 981 -16.13 8.23 -25.81
C ALA A 981 -17.53 7.57 -25.72
N ARG A 982 -17.64 6.25 -25.90
CA ARG A 982 -18.91 5.52 -25.76
C ARG A 982 -19.44 5.52 -24.34
N VAL A 983 -18.59 5.26 -23.35
CA VAL A 983 -19.00 5.28 -21.93
C VAL A 983 -19.53 6.67 -21.56
N LEU A 984 -18.88 7.74 -22.01
CA LEU A 984 -19.36 9.11 -21.77
C LEU A 984 -20.63 9.45 -22.57
N GLU A 985 -20.79 8.95 -23.81
CA GLU A 985 -22.07 9.08 -24.54
C GLU A 985 -23.21 8.31 -23.86
N GLU A 986 -22.95 7.16 -23.25
CA GLU A 986 -23.92 6.37 -22.48
C GLU A 986 -24.30 7.09 -21.16
N GLU A 987 -23.33 7.57 -20.39
CA GLU A 987 -23.57 8.38 -19.17
C GLU A 987 -24.36 9.66 -19.49
N LEU A 988 -24.02 10.38 -20.57
CA LEU A 988 -24.75 11.57 -21.03
C LEU A 988 -26.13 11.26 -21.65
N SER A 989 -26.40 10.01 -22.01
CA SER A 989 -27.72 9.55 -22.52
C SER A 989 -28.63 9.01 -21.41
N MET A 990 -28.13 8.82 -20.19
CA MET A 990 -28.96 8.40 -19.06
C MET A 990 -29.77 9.60 -18.51
N PRO A 991 -31.07 9.43 -18.18
CA PRO A 991 -31.84 10.50 -17.56
C PRO A 991 -31.30 10.79 -16.15
N PRO A 992 -31.23 12.06 -15.71
CA PRO A 992 -30.65 12.41 -14.42
C PRO A 992 -31.47 11.83 -13.26
N LEU A 993 -30.78 11.28 -12.25
CA LEU A 993 -31.36 10.62 -11.08
C LEU A 993 -32.31 11.50 -10.23
N SER A 994 -32.35 12.80 -10.49
CA SER A 994 -33.23 13.78 -9.82
C SER A 994 -34.73 13.64 -10.13
N THR A 995 -35.14 12.74 -11.03
CA THR A 995 -36.55 12.52 -11.40
C THR A 995 -37.17 11.24 -10.84
N LEU A 996 -36.41 10.40 -10.11
CA LEU A 996 -36.92 9.17 -9.48
C LEU A 996 -37.71 9.45 -8.19
N ASN A 997 -38.92 9.97 -8.35
CA ASN A 997 -39.89 10.11 -7.26
C ASN A 997 -40.42 8.74 -6.83
N LEU A 998 -40.11 8.32 -5.60
CA LEU A 998 -40.55 7.05 -5.00
C LEU A 998 -42.02 7.11 -4.52
N SER A 999 -42.96 7.13 -5.48
CA SER A 999 -44.38 6.89 -5.20
C SER A 999 -44.58 5.44 -4.74
N ARG A 1000 -45.06 5.28 -3.50
CA ARG A 1000 -45.14 4.02 -2.78
C ARG A 1000 -46.57 3.50 -2.79
N ASP A 1001 -46.84 2.43 -3.54
CA ASP A 1001 -48.14 1.74 -3.53
C ASP A 1001 -48.02 0.20 -3.61
N HIS A 1002 -49.10 -0.51 -3.28
CA HIS A 1002 -49.04 -1.91 -2.85
C HIS A 1002 -49.48 -2.97 -3.88
N ALA A 1003 -48.59 -3.96 -4.08
CA ALA A 1003 -48.89 -5.39 -4.30
C ALA A 1003 -49.65 -5.83 -5.57
N PRO A 1004 -49.78 -7.15 -5.86
CA PRO A 1004 -48.95 -8.30 -5.45
C PRO A 1004 -48.24 -8.99 -6.64
N LEU A 1005 -47.20 -9.79 -6.38
CA LEU A 1005 -46.57 -10.64 -7.39
C LEU A 1005 -47.24 -12.03 -7.46
N GLN A 1006 -47.81 -12.35 -8.62
CA GLN A 1006 -47.97 -13.72 -9.11
C GLN A 1006 -47.13 -13.87 -10.39
N GLY A 1007 -46.55 -15.06 -10.62
CA GLY A 1007 -45.47 -15.26 -11.59
C GLY A 1007 -45.81 -16.12 -12.79
N ALA A 1008 -44.76 -16.38 -13.59
CA ALA A 1008 -44.78 -17.08 -14.89
C ALA A 1008 -45.47 -16.28 -16.03
N SER A 1009 -45.16 -16.48 -17.32
CA SER A 1009 -44.41 -17.57 -17.95
C SER A 1009 -43.50 -17.09 -19.09
N THR A 1010 -42.53 -17.93 -19.46
CA THR A 1010 -41.68 -17.79 -20.65
C THR A 1010 -42.51 -17.75 -21.96
N THR A 1011 -42.12 -16.90 -22.91
CA THR A 1011 -42.69 -16.89 -24.27
C THR A 1011 -42.28 -18.13 -25.07
N GLN A 1012 -43.23 -18.78 -25.75
CA GLN A 1012 -42.96 -19.74 -26.81
C GLN A 1012 -43.34 -19.16 -28.19
N TYR A 1013 -42.59 -19.55 -29.23
CA TYR A 1013 -42.79 -19.10 -30.61
C TYR A 1013 -44.03 -19.73 -31.24
N GLN A 1014 -44.81 -18.95 -32.01
CA GLN A 1014 -44.86 -19.05 -33.48
C GLN A 1014 -45.72 -17.91 -34.08
N ALA A 1015 -45.78 -17.79 -35.40
CA ALA A 1015 -46.26 -16.59 -36.09
C ALA A 1015 -47.20 -16.87 -37.28
N ALA A 1016 -47.93 -15.80 -37.65
CA ALA A 1016 -48.45 -15.46 -38.99
C ALA A 1016 -49.93 -15.77 -39.37
N GLN A 1017 -50.66 -14.67 -39.66
CA GLN A 1017 -51.73 -14.49 -40.69
C GLN A 1017 -53.17 -15.06 -40.43
N PRO A 1018 -54.22 -14.60 -41.17
CA PRO A 1018 -54.56 -13.18 -41.46
C PRO A 1018 -56.08 -12.80 -41.52
N ALA A 1019 -56.42 -11.51 -41.26
CA ALA A 1019 -57.57 -10.74 -41.81
C ALA A 1019 -59.04 -11.25 -41.52
N TYR A 1020 -60.18 -10.58 -41.80
CA TYR A 1020 -60.61 -9.60 -42.83
C TYR A 1020 -61.80 -8.68 -42.39
N PHE A 1021 -61.71 -7.35 -42.65
CA PHE A 1021 -62.78 -6.39 -43.12
C PHE A 1021 -64.03 -6.04 -42.27
N ALA A 1022 -64.81 -4.94 -42.45
CA ALA A 1022 -64.74 -3.59 -43.13
C ALA A 1022 -66.11 -2.84 -42.90
N PRO A 1023 -66.51 -1.70 -43.54
CA PRO A 1023 -65.83 -0.60 -44.28
C PRO A 1023 -65.94 0.78 -43.55
N GLU A 1024 -65.36 1.95 -43.93
CA GLU A 1024 -65.08 2.67 -45.21
C GLU A 1024 -66.32 3.32 -45.90
N PRO A 1025 -66.18 4.39 -46.75
CA PRO A 1025 -65.00 4.94 -47.47
C PRO A 1025 -64.51 6.32 -46.91
N VAL A 1026 -63.78 7.29 -47.53
CA VAL A 1026 -63.50 7.70 -48.94
C VAL A 1026 -62.11 8.37 -49.15
N ALA A 1027 -61.65 8.34 -50.41
CA ALA A 1027 -60.50 8.92 -51.15
C ALA A 1027 -60.38 10.49 -51.26
N GLN A 1028 -59.32 11.17 -51.78
CA GLN A 1028 -57.91 10.83 -52.17
C GLN A 1028 -56.98 12.07 -52.50
N HIS A 1029 -55.66 11.86 -52.39
CA HIS A 1029 -54.46 12.37 -53.13
C HIS A 1029 -54.35 13.69 -53.98
N HIS A 1030 -53.22 14.41 -53.75
CA HIS A 1030 -52.17 14.94 -54.71
C HIS A 1030 -52.54 15.88 -55.90
N GLN A 1031 -51.67 16.69 -56.56
CA GLN A 1031 -50.26 17.19 -56.44
C GLN A 1031 -50.18 18.50 -57.30
N THR A 1032 -49.29 19.50 -57.08
CA THR A 1032 -47.96 19.64 -57.72
C THR A 1032 -47.20 20.94 -57.29
N SER A 1033 -45.86 20.91 -57.37
CA SER A 1033 -44.81 21.91 -57.75
C SER A 1033 -45.06 23.45 -57.90
N PRO A 1034 -44.01 24.32 -57.93
CA PRO A 1034 -42.73 24.36 -57.17
C PRO A 1034 -42.19 25.79 -56.80
N GLN A 1035 -40.97 25.86 -56.24
CA GLN A 1035 -39.98 26.97 -56.30
C GLN A 1035 -40.05 28.22 -55.37
N ARG A 1036 -38.91 28.96 -55.37
CA ARG A 1036 -38.43 30.06 -54.48
C ARG A 1036 -39.09 31.44 -54.86
N GLN A 1037 -38.88 32.60 -54.21
CA GLN A 1037 -37.69 33.15 -53.53
C GLN A 1037 -37.96 34.46 -52.72
N ASN A 1038 -37.22 34.65 -51.61
CA ASN A 1038 -36.69 35.88 -50.95
C ASN A 1038 -37.45 37.23 -50.72
N ASP A 1039 -37.37 37.69 -49.45
CA ASP A 1039 -36.79 38.96 -48.93
C ASP A 1039 -37.57 40.27 -48.59
N HIS A 1040 -37.39 40.64 -47.30
CA HIS A 1040 -37.02 41.95 -46.69
C HIS A 1040 -37.89 43.24 -46.76
N ALA A 1041 -38.26 43.76 -45.56
CA ALA A 1041 -38.04 45.13 -45.00
C ALA A 1041 -39.02 45.43 -43.82
N ALA A 1042 -38.84 46.35 -42.86
CA ALA A 1042 -37.68 47.00 -42.21
C ALA A 1042 -38.17 47.87 -41.00
N GLY A 1043 -37.29 48.19 -40.02
CA GLY A 1043 -37.54 49.18 -38.93
C GLY A 1043 -38.05 48.62 -37.58
N GLN A 1044 -38.19 49.37 -36.47
CA GLN A 1044 -37.72 50.73 -36.06
C GLN A 1044 -37.61 50.83 -34.49
N SER A 1045 -37.41 52.02 -33.90
CA SER A 1045 -37.28 52.31 -32.43
C SER A 1045 -37.62 53.80 -32.17
N PRO A 1046 -37.63 54.39 -30.94
CA PRO A 1046 -37.37 53.88 -29.57
C PRO A 1046 -38.66 54.10 -28.69
N PRO A 1047 -38.79 54.71 -27.47
CA PRO A 1047 -37.87 55.31 -26.45
C PRO A 1047 -38.05 54.76 -24.99
N ASN A 1048 -37.52 55.50 -24.01
CA ASN A 1048 -37.72 55.43 -22.53
C ASN A 1048 -38.21 56.83 -22.05
N PRO A 1049 -38.80 57.09 -20.84
CA PRO A 1049 -37.99 57.68 -19.72
C PRO A 1049 -38.58 57.67 -18.26
N VAL A 1050 -37.82 58.27 -17.30
CA VAL A 1050 -38.16 58.77 -15.92
C VAL A 1050 -38.49 57.72 -14.81
N GLU A 1051 -37.97 57.68 -13.57
CA GLU A 1051 -36.97 58.41 -12.72
C GLU A 1051 -37.53 59.05 -11.41
N ALA A 1052 -36.94 58.67 -10.25
CA ALA A 1052 -36.98 59.34 -8.92
C ALA A 1052 -36.09 58.54 -7.91
N SER A 1053 -34.87 58.98 -7.56
CA SER A 1053 -34.50 59.82 -6.37
C SER A 1053 -34.87 59.23 -5.00
N ILE A 1054 -34.04 59.19 -3.94
CA ILE A 1054 -32.65 59.64 -3.66
C ILE A 1054 -32.13 58.81 -2.43
N GLN A 1055 -30.91 58.24 -2.39
CA GLN A 1055 -29.64 58.76 -1.81
C GLN A 1055 -29.68 59.27 -0.34
N SER A 1056 -28.66 59.07 0.55
CA SER A 1056 -27.40 58.29 0.52
C SER A 1056 -26.61 58.37 1.87
N TRP A 1057 -25.36 57.83 1.89
CA TRP A 1057 -24.29 57.88 2.94
C TRP A 1057 -24.38 56.84 4.07
N ALA A 1058 -23.30 56.20 4.55
CA ALA A 1058 -21.92 55.96 4.04
C ALA A 1058 -21.27 54.83 4.88
N GLY A 1059 -20.20 54.11 4.48
CA GLY A 1059 -19.53 54.02 3.19
C GLY A 1059 -18.02 53.74 3.30
N GLU A 1060 -17.52 52.62 2.76
CA GLU A 1060 -16.29 52.50 1.93
C GLU A 1060 -16.07 51.04 1.45
N GLU A 1061 -15.44 50.85 0.29
CA GLU A 1061 -15.24 49.55 -0.37
C GLU A 1061 -13.75 49.27 -0.66
N VAL A 1062 -13.36 48.00 -0.64
CA VAL A 1062 -12.28 47.47 -1.50
C VAL A 1062 -12.75 46.13 -2.09
N ARG A 1063 -12.82 46.03 -3.43
CA ARG A 1063 -13.23 44.81 -4.15
C ARG A 1063 -12.05 44.07 -4.78
N GLN A 1064 -12.15 42.75 -4.83
CA GLN A 1064 -11.22 41.88 -5.58
C GLN A 1064 -11.61 41.82 -7.08
N PRO A 1065 -10.63 41.70 -8.01
CA PRO A 1065 -10.90 41.54 -9.44
C PRO A 1065 -11.16 40.07 -9.83
N GLN A 1066 -11.96 39.87 -10.89
CA GLN A 1066 -12.13 38.57 -11.57
C GLN A 1066 -11.11 38.40 -12.72
N PRO A 1067 -10.78 37.15 -13.10
CA PRO A 1067 -9.85 36.87 -14.21
C PRO A 1067 -10.50 36.99 -15.60
N VAL A 1068 -9.67 37.21 -16.63
CA VAL A 1068 -10.06 37.24 -18.05
C VAL A 1068 -9.16 36.27 -18.84
N ALA A 1069 -9.72 35.62 -19.87
CA ALA A 1069 -9.08 34.57 -20.64
C ALA A 1069 -8.05 35.08 -21.69
N PRO A 1070 -7.05 34.25 -22.07
CA PRO A 1070 -6.00 34.64 -23.02
C PRO A 1070 -6.44 34.55 -24.50
N GLN A 1071 -5.73 35.27 -25.37
CA GLN A 1071 -5.78 35.11 -26.84
C GLN A 1071 -4.41 34.71 -27.41
N THR A 1072 -4.43 34.22 -28.65
CA THR A 1072 -3.36 33.42 -29.28
C THR A 1072 -2.38 34.24 -30.11
N THR A 1073 -1.15 33.72 -30.27
CA THR A 1073 -0.22 34.10 -31.34
C THR A 1073 0.43 32.84 -31.93
N ASN A 1074 0.63 32.82 -33.25
CA ASN A 1074 1.22 31.67 -33.95
C ASN A 1074 2.76 31.73 -33.95
N PRO A 1075 3.45 30.58 -33.97
CA PRO A 1075 4.87 30.54 -34.29
C PRO A 1075 5.11 30.78 -35.79
N MET A 1076 6.18 31.49 -36.13
CA MET A 1076 6.80 31.43 -37.46
C MET A 1076 8.23 30.93 -37.33
N THR A 1077 8.66 30.16 -38.31
CA THR A 1077 10.02 29.63 -38.45
C THR A 1077 11.02 30.72 -38.85
N THR A 1078 12.27 30.59 -38.36
CA THR A 1078 13.43 31.16 -39.05
C THR A 1078 14.68 30.32 -38.80
N MET A 1079 15.47 30.09 -39.85
CA MET A 1079 16.69 29.30 -39.80
C MET A 1079 17.86 30.07 -39.16
N TRP A 1080 18.79 29.32 -38.58
CA TRP A 1080 20.08 29.83 -38.11
C TRP A 1080 21.02 30.15 -39.29
N ASN A 1081 21.83 31.21 -39.19
CA ASN A 1081 22.85 31.54 -40.19
C ASN A 1081 24.17 31.91 -39.48
N PRO A 1082 25.28 31.16 -39.68
CA PRO A 1082 26.51 31.34 -38.90
C PRO A 1082 27.36 32.53 -39.40
N ALA A 1083 27.05 33.74 -38.92
CA ALA A 1083 27.91 34.92 -39.08
C ALA A 1083 27.94 35.80 -37.83
N MET A 1084 29.13 36.34 -37.53
CA MET A 1084 29.45 37.36 -36.50
C MET A 1084 29.44 36.94 -35.01
N GLY A 1085 30.59 36.41 -34.57
CA GLY A 1085 31.53 37.11 -33.67
C GLY A 1085 31.05 37.72 -32.33
N ILE A 1086 31.57 37.18 -31.22
CA ILE A 1086 31.38 37.67 -29.83
C ILE A 1086 32.41 38.77 -29.48
N LYS A 1087 31.99 39.84 -28.76
CA LYS A 1087 32.85 40.67 -27.88
C LYS A 1087 32.05 41.46 -26.82
N PHE A 1088 32.74 42.08 -25.84
CA PHE A 1088 32.23 42.43 -24.50
C PHE A 1088 32.20 43.94 -24.13
N GLY A 1089 31.32 44.31 -23.18
CA GLY A 1089 31.40 45.49 -22.29
C GLY A 1089 30.69 46.78 -22.76
N GLY A 1090 30.22 47.70 -21.89
CA GLY A 1090 30.07 47.70 -20.41
C GLY A 1090 29.93 49.13 -19.80
N GLY A 1091 29.22 49.31 -18.67
CA GLY A 1091 29.21 50.58 -17.88
C GLY A 1091 27.86 51.02 -17.25
N GLY A 1092 27.90 51.63 -16.03
CA GLY A 1092 26.78 52.34 -15.33
C GLY A 1092 27.14 53.83 -15.11
N PRO A 1093 26.76 54.56 -14.01
CA PRO A 1093 25.90 54.30 -12.82
C PRO A 1093 24.89 55.50 -12.61
N PRO A 1094 24.52 56.09 -11.41
CA PRO A 1094 24.47 55.69 -9.97
C PRO A 1094 23.08 55.97 -9.27
N ALA A 1095 23.02 56.06 -7.92
CA ALA A 1095 21.79 56.21 -7.10
C ALA A 1095 21.94 57.08 -5.80
N PRO A 1096 20.84 57.38 -5.06
CA PRO A 1096 20.80 57.58 -3.58
C PRO A 1096 19.74 56.68 -2.86
N ARG A 1097 19.95 56.06 -1.68
CA ARG A 1097 20.14 56.57 -0.28
C ARG A 1097 18.85 57.20 0.35
N THR A 1098 18.44 57.04 1.63
CA THR A 1098 18.87 56.36 2.91
C THR A 1098 17.73 56.53 3.97
N ASP A 1099 17.59 55.93 5.18
CA ASP A 1099 18.36 54.98 6.04
C ASP A 1099 17.46 54.33 7.16
N GLY A 1100 18.01 53.36 7.93
CA GLY A 1100 17.60 52.96 9.31
C GLY A 1100 16.41 52.01 9.56
N GLY A 1101 16.39 51.07 10.53
CA GLY A 1101 17.51 50.49 11.32
C GLY A 1101 17.16 49.88 12.70
N GLN A 1102 17.02 48.53 12.82
CA GLN A 1102 17.24 47.76 14.07
C GLN A 1102 17.40 46.24 13.80
N GLN A 1103 17.91 45.47 14.80
CA GLN A 1103 18.37 44.07 14.73
C GLN A 1103 18.04 43.36 16.08
N PRO A 1104 18.25 42.02 16.31
CA PRO A 1104 19.25 41.12 15.69
C PRO A 1104 18.84 39.65 15.39
N GLY A 1105 19.75 38.89 14.76
CA GLY A 1105 20.03 37.51 15.23
C GLY A 1105 19.82 36.32 14.27
N GLY A 1106 20.85 36.00 13.46
CA GLY A 1106 21.22 34.61 13.11
C GLY A 1106 20.45 33.89 12.00
N GLY A 1107 21.09 33.69 10.84
CA GLY A 1107 20.57 32.85 9.76
C GLY A 1107 21.55 32.74 8.57
N SER A 1108 22.02 31.52 8.31
CA SER A 1108 22.98 31.11 7.28
C SER A 1108 22.69 31.57 5.83
N ALA A 1109 23.72 32.05 5.11
CA ALA A 1109 23.88 31.84 3.65
C ALA A 1109 25.30 32.21 3.16
N THR A 1110 26.22 31.24 3.05
CA THR A 1110 27.46 31.43 2.26
C THR A 1110 27.22 31.08 0.81
N THR A 1111 26.57 31.99 0.08
CA THR A 1111 26.32 31.85 -1.36
C THR A 1111 27.62 32.02 -2.15
N TRP A 1112 27.80 31.20 -3.18
CA TRP A 1112 29.02 31.14 -4.00
C TRP A 1112 29.27 32.43 -4.80
N ASN A 1113 30.54 32.84 -4.93
CA ASN A 1113 30.95 34.08 -5.58
C ASN A 1113 31.43 33.83 -7.03
N PRO A 1114 30.77 34.37 -8.07
CA PRO A 1114 31.16 34.15 -9.47
C PRO A 1114 32.52 34.74 -9.90
N ALA A 1115 33.21 35.51 -9.06
CA ALA A 1115 34.45 36.20 -9.41
C ALA A 1115 35.75 35.44 -9.11
N SER A 1116 35.72 34.31 -8.40
CA SER A 1116 36.93 33.56 -8.01
C SER A 1116 37.29 32.44 -9.00
N GLY A 1117 37.92 32.82 -10.12
CA GLY A 1117 38.46 31.84 -11.08
C GLY A 1117 39.67 31.09 -10.52
N ILE A 1118 39.65 29.75 -10.60
CA ILE A 1118 40.76 28.87 -10.23
C ILE A 1118 41.49 28.41 -11.51
N LYS A 1119 42.82 28.31 -11.45
CA LYS A 1119 43.66 27.85 -12.56
C LYS A 1119 43.70 26.32 -12.59
N PHE A 1120 43.67 25.73 -13.78
CA PHE A 1120 44.14 24.36 -13.98
C PHE A 1120 45.67 24.31 -13.96
N GLY A 1121 46.18 23.19 -13.45
CA GLY A 1121 47.58 22.78 -13.37
C GLY A 1121 47.65 21.35 -12.89
#